data_AF-A0A517NRC8-F1
#
_entry.id   AF-A0A517NRC8-F1
#
_cell.length_a   1.000
_cell.length_b   1.000
_cell.length_c   1.000
_cell.angle_alpha   90.00
_cell.angle_beta   90.00
_cell.angle_gamma   90.00
#
_symmetry.space_group_name_H-M   'P 1'
#
loop_
_entity.id
_entity.type
_entity.pdbx_description
1 polymer ?
#
loop_
_entity_poly.entity_id
_entity_poly.type
_entity_poly.pdbx_seq_one_letter_code
_entity_poly.pdbx_strand_id
1 'polypeptide(L)'
;MDRRLFVLAIPFLLFTAVATGADFAWKAGAAKVAITPEQPMWMAGYAARTRPADGKLTELWAKSLVLEDQQGNRGVVVTLDLVGIDRTLSQAICDSLKEQYSLPREQIVICTSHTHSGPVVGQNLAPLHYRLLAEPQQRAVDAWVSTFQKQVVALVGEAIGRLAPSELRWGSGTATFAVNRRDNSAASVPQLRTEGKLQGFSDHDVPVLAVRDADENLIAVLFGYACHATTLSGFQWSGDYPGYAQIELEKEHPGCVALFFAGCGADQNPLPRKTVQLAKHYGQRLATAVDSVLMTSQMHPVQGTLRTTYAEIDLPFDTLPTREEIELNSKSANRYEVARATMLREQIEGGVPLSQTYPYPISAWSIGDDLKWVALGGEVVVDYAIRLKSELAGTGTWVAGYANDVMAYIPSRRVLREGGYEGGGAMVYYGLPAAWAPALERDIVQEVHRQIDLASDQRVIADETLIASISKETLWRNRDGKSQTWFHPRACMMPGVDGKPVALMTLQQIGGSDYFGQVHWSTSSDLGQTWSDPKPIAALGRAPVPGHDDDLKAAVCDVVPQYDPIAKSLLAMGHVVFYKGDYFARKEQLSRYPVYVTRDQDGTWSERKILQWDDPRGSNIYSNGCGQRVVLPNGDVLLSFTFGPKEINRMVSGVHASFDGERLKVKEVGPALRNDKGRGLLEPSVTEFDGKFWITMRAEDNRGYVSVSDDGLNYEAKQAWAWDDGTPIEMSTTQQHWLTHSDGLFLVYTRQDQSNEKVMRWRSPLWVAQVDTDKRCLIKSTEQLVLPLVGDGIDAPNKVALMGNFHVTHASPQESWVTVGEWMPQDGYRGDVLLARIRWSKPNRLPLW
;
A
#
# COMPACT_ATOMS: atom_id res chain seq x y z
N MET A 1 -95.52 -5.87 33.18
CA MET A 1 -94.40 -4.94 33.35
C MET A 1 -93.34 -5.32 32.32
N ASP A 2 -93.35 -4.63 31.19
CA ASP A 2 -92.35 -4.78 30.12
C ASP A 2 -90.97 -4.34 30.60
N ARG A 3 -89.96 -5.20 30.44
CA ARG A 3 -88.55 -4.80 30.39
C ARG A 3 -87.97 -5.32 29.08
N ARG A 4 -87.94 -4.44 28.08
CA ARG A 4 -87.25 -4.64 26.80
C ARG A 4 -85.74 -4.75 27.06
N LEU A 5 -85.15 -5.90 26.74
CA LEU A 5 -83.69 -6.03 26.60
C LEU A 5 -83.28 -5.39 25.26
N PHE A 6 -82.40 -4.39 25.32
CA PHE A 6 -81.67 -3.89 24.15
C PHE A 6 -80.50 -4.84 23.88
N VAL A 7 -80.56 -5.55 22.75
CA VAL A 7 -79.42 -6.26 22.16
C VAL A 7 -78.63 -5.25 21.32
N LEU A 8 -77.42 -4.88 21.77
CA LEU A 8 -76.48 -4.10 20.97
C LEU A 8 -75.81 -5.04 19.95
N ALA A 9 -76.09 -4.83 18.67
CA ALA A 9 -75.31 -5.41 17.57
C ALA A 9 -74.00 -4.62 17.41
N ILE A 10 -72.87 -5.28 17.63
CA ILE A 10 -71.53 -4.75 17.31
C ILE A 10 -71.17 -5.23 15.90
N PRO A 11 -70.85 -4.35 14.95
CA PRO A 11 -70.44 -4.75 13.61
C PRO A 11 -69.02 -5.31 13.63
N PHE A 12 -68.85 -6.53 13.11
CA PHE A 12 -67.56 -7.17 12.89
C PHE A 12 -66.90 -6.51 11.66
N LEU A 13 -66.03 -5.53 11.90
CA LEU A 13 -65.15 -4.97 10.87
C LEU A 13 -64.03 -6.00 10.59
N LEU A 14 -64.09 -6.64 9.42
CA LEU A 14 -62.94 -7.35 8.86
C LEU A 14 -61.81 -6.33 8.65
N PHE A 15 -60.78 -6.41 9.50
CA PHE A 15 -59.48 -5.84 9.18
C PHE A 15 -58.83 -6.75 8.12
N THR A 16 -58.91 -6.36 6.85
CA THR A 16 -57.91 -6.77 5.87
C THR A 16 -56.59 -6.16 6.31
N ALA A 17 -55.73 -6.94 6.95
CA ALA A 17 -54.34 -6.58 7.13
C ALA A 17 -53.72 -6.45 5.73
N VAL A 18 -53.58 -5.22 5.25
CA VAL A 18 -52.65 -4.92 4.17
C VAL A 18 -51.28 -5.20 4.77
N ALA A 19 -50.68 -6.33 4.41
CA ALA A 19 -49.28 -6.58 4.68
C ALA A 19 -48.49 -5.42 4.07
N THR A 20 -48.00 -4.52 4.91
CA THR A 20 -47.00 -3.55 4.52
C THR A 20 -45.80 -4.34 4.04
N GLY A 21 -45.56 -4.36 2.73
CA GLY A 21 -44.40 -5.02 2.15
C GLY A 21 -43.15 -4.50 2.86
N ALA A 22 -42.26 -5.42 3.27
CA ALA A 22 -40.96 -5.00 3.78
C ALA A 22 -40.30 -4.10 2.72
N ASP A 23 -39.91 -2.89 3.10
CA ASP A 23 -39.16 -1.96 2.24
C ASP A 23 -37.76 -2.54 2.04
N PHE A 24 -37.60 -3.47 1.10
CA PHE A 24 -36.29 -4.02 0.74
C PHE A 24 -35.44 -2.94 0.09
N ALA A 25 -34.20 -2.78 0.57
CA ALA A 25 -33.24 -1.83 0.01
C ALA A 25 -32.57 -2.29 -1.28
N TRP A 26 -32.77 -3.54 -1.66
CA TRP A 26 -32.11 -4.14 -2.80
C TRP A 26 -33.10 -4.93 -3.64
N LYS A 27 -32.79 -5.06 -4.92
CA LYS A 27 -33.33 -6.11 -5.77
C LYS A 27 -32.18 -6.99 -6.24
N ALA A 28 -32.48 -8.27 -6.41
CA ALA A 28 -31.54 -9.20 -6.99
C ALA A 28 -32.25 -10.16 -7.96
N GLY A 29 -31.48 -10.62 -8.94
CA GLY A 29 -31.93 -11.62 -9.90
C GLY A 29 -30.78 -12.55 -10.23
N ALA A 30 -31.04 -13.85 -10.25
CA ALA A 30 -30.04 -14.87 -10.53
C ALA A 30 -30.50 -15.87 -11.58
N ALA A 31 -29.55 -16.33 -12.40
CA ALA A 31 -29.78 -17.33 -13.44
C ALA A 31 -28.54 -18.20 -13.63
N LYS A 32 -28.72 -19.35 -14.29
CA LYS A 32 -27.63 -20.25 -14.69
C LYS A 32 -27.94 -20.96 -16.00
N VAL A 33 -26.90 -21.22 -16.80
CA VAL A 33 -26.98 -21.98 -18.03
C VAL A 33 -25.79 -22.93 -18.13
N ALA A 34 -26.02 -24.15 -18.63
CA ALA A 34 -24.96 -25.11 -18.86
C ALA A 34 -24.14 -24.68 -20.09
N ILE A 35 -22.81 -24.67 -19.94
CA ILE A 35 -21.84 -24.30 -20.99
C ILE A 35 -20.93 -25.47 -21.38
N THR A 36 -21.20 -26.67 -20.87
CA THR A 36 -20.45 -27.88 -21.21
C THR A 36 -20.46 -28.13 -22.73
N PRO A 37 -19.31 -28.30 -23.38
CA PRO A 37 -19.29 -28.67 -24.79
C PRO A 37 -20.01 -30.00 -25.06
N GLU A 38 -20.88 -30.01 -26.07
CA GLU A 38 -21.57 -31.23 -26.52
C GLU A 38 -20.66 -32.15 -27.34
N GLN A 39 -19.65 -31.58 -28.00
CA GLN A 39 -18.68 -32.33 -28.80
C GLN A 39 -17.35 -32.53 -28.05
N PRO A 40 -16.61 -33.62 -28.33
CA PRO A 40 -15.27 -33.80 -27.79
C PRO A 40 -14.33 -32.65 -28.19
N MET A 41 -13.85 -31.92 -27.19
CA MET A 41 -12.92 -30.80 -27.33
C MET A 41 -11.74 -30.97 -26.38
N TRP A 42 -10.62 -30.31 -26.68
CA TRP A 42 -9.48 -30.28 -25.76
C TRP A 42 -9.80 -29.52 -24.48
N MET A 43 -9.23 -29.99 -23.37
CA MET A 43 -9.25 -29.28 -22.09
C MET A 43 -8.09 -28.30 -21.99
N ALA A 44 -8.32 -27.18 -21.29
CA ALA A 44 -7.27 -26.22 -20.98
C ALA A 44 -6.73 -26.34 -19.55
N GLY A 45 -5.54 -25.77 -19.31
CA GLY A 45 -4.85 -25.67 -18.03
C GLY A 45 -3.55 -26.49 -17.97
N TYR A 46 -3.59 -27.79 -18.31
CA TYR A 46 -2.42 -28.66 -18.21
C TYR A 46 -1.67 -28.88 -19.54
N ALA A 47 -0.34 -28.74 -19.51
CA ALA A 47 0.54 -29.15 -20.60
C ALA A 47 0.51 -30.66 -20.91
N ALA A 48 0.06 -31.48 -19.96
CA ALA A 48 0.03 -32.94 -20.07
C ALA A 48 -1.20 -33.48 -20.83
N ARG A 49 -2.07 -32.62 -21.39
CA ARG A 49 -3.22 -33.07 -22.19
C ARG A 49 -2.72 -33.70 -23.49
N THR A 50 -3.30 -34.84 -23.87
CA THR A 50 -2.90 -35.61 -25.06
C THR A 50 -4.05 -35.93 -26.01
N ARG A 51 -5.30 -35.66 -25.60
CA ARG A 51 -6.51 -35.93 -26.39
C ARG A 51 -7.68 -35.07 -25.90
N PRO A 52 -8.76 -34.95 -26.70
CA PRO A 52 -10.02 -34.34 -26.27
C PRO A 52 -10.65 -35.04 -25.06
N ALA A 53 -11.56 -34.34 -24.39
CA ALA A 53 -12.36 -34.88 -23.31
C ALA A 53 -13.24 -36.05 -23.78
N ASP A 54 -13.46 -37.03 -22.91
CA ASP A 54 -14.19 -38.28 -23.21
C ASP A 54 -15.47 -38.47 -22.38
N GLY A 55 -15.89 -37.44 -21.65
CA GLY A 55 -17.11 -37.45 -20.88
C GLY A 55 -17.18 -36.27 -19.92
N LYS A 56 -18.11 -36.34 -18.97
CA LYS A 56 -18.24 -35.35 -17.90
C LYS A 56 -18.52 -36.01 -16.55
N LEU A 57 -17.94 -35.44 -15.50
CA LEU A 57 -18.25 -35.76 -14.11
C LEU A 57 -19.33 -34.82 -13.56
N THR A 58 -19.29 -33.56 -13.98
CA THR A 58 -20.29 -32.53 -13.69
C THR A 58 -20.56 -31.71 -14.94
N GLU A 59 -21.70 -31.02 -15.01
CA GLU A 59 -21.82 -29.90 -15.94
C GLU A 59 -20.82 -28.79 -15.58
N LEU A 60 -20.50 -27.98 -16.58
CA LEU A 60 -19.87 -26.68 -16.43
C LEU A 60 -20.97 -25.61 -16.56
N TRP A 61 -21.00 -24.65 -15.64
CA TRP A 61 -22.02 -23.61 -15.61
C TRP A 61 -21.45 -22.23 -15.91
N ALA A 62 -22.23 -21.42 -16.62
CA ALA A 62 -22.18 -19.98 -16.49
C ALA A 62 -23.35 -19.56 -15.59
N LYS A 63 -23.08 -18.72 -14.59
CA LYS A 63 -24.10 -18.21 -13.67
C LYS A 63 -23.98 -16.71 -13.58
N SER A 64 -25.12 -16.02 -13.40
CA SER A 64 -25.14 -14.58 -13.23
C SER A 64 -25.97 -14.18 -12.03
N LEU A 65 -25.47 -13.19 -11.29
CA LEU A 65 -26.16 -12.48 -10.22
C LEU A 65 -26.17 -11.00 -10.58
N VAL A 66 -27.36 -10.42 -10.67
CA VAL A 66 -27.58 -8.98 -10.86
C VAL A 66 -28.06 -8.41 -9.54
N LEU A 67 -27.39 -7.37 -9.06
CA LEU A 67 -27.78 -6.59 -7.90
C LEU A 67 -28.24 -5.20 -8.37
N GLU A 68 -29.32 -4.69 -7.80
CA GLU A 68 -29.81 -3.33 -8.02
C GLU A 68 -30.11 -2.68 -6.66
N ASP A 69 -29.53 -1.51 -6.38
CA ASP A 69 -29.82 -0.76 -5.16
C ASP A 69 -31.12 0.07 -5.28
N GLN A 70 -31.54 0.73 -4.20
CA GLN A 70 -32.74 1.59 -4.22
C GLN A 70 -32.67 2.75 -5.24
N GLN A 71 -31.47 3.17 -5.64
CA GLN A 71 -31.27 4.26 -6.61
C GLN A 71 -31.27 3.76 -8.06
N GLY A 72 -31.34 2.44 -8.27
CA GLY A 72 -31.30 1.81 -9.60
C GLY A 72 -29.89 1.56 -10.11
N ASN A 73 -28.85 1.70 -9.28
CA ASN A 73 -27.48 1.35 -9.65
C ASN A 73 -27.37 -0.17 -9.74
N ARG A 74 -26.79 -0.68 -10.83
CA ARG A 74 -26.68 -2.12 -11.09
C ARG A 74 -25.25 -2.61 -11.04
N GLY A 75 -25.08 -3.85 -10.61
CA GLY A 75 -23.84 -4.62 -10.72
C GLY A 75 -24.16 -6.05 -11.14
N VAL A 76 -23.43 -6.54 -12.12
CA VAL A 76 -23.59 -7.87 -12.72
C VAL A 76 -22.33 -8.69 -12.49
N VAL A 77 -22.52 -9.78 -11.75
CA VAL A 77 -21.51 -10.83 -11.60
C VAL A 77 -21.81 -11.93 -12.58
N VAL A 78 -20.80 -12.39 -13.29
CA VAL A 78 -20.83 -13.62 -14.08
C VAL A 78 -19.75 -14.55 -13.54
N THR A 79 -20.10 -15.77 -13.15
CA THR A 79 -19.14 -16.81 -12.76
C THR A 79 -19.14 -17.94 -13.77
N LEU A 80 -17.95 -18.38 -14.18
CA LEU A 80 -17.74 -19.34 -15.26
C LEU A 80 -16.94 -20.54 -14.77
N ASP A 81 -17.45 -21.76 -14.97
CA ASP A 81 -16.69 -23.00 -14.78
C ASP A 81 -15.70 -23.23 -15.93
N LEU A 82 -14.71 -22.34 -16.06
CA LEU A 82 -13.67 -22.36 -17.09
C LEU A 82 -12.29 -22.11 -16.45
N VAL A 83 -11.22 -22.39 -17.21
CA VAL A 83 -9.86 -22.02 -16.80
C VAL A 83 -9.70 -20.49 -16.80
N GLY A 84 -10.18 -19.81 -17.83
CA GLY A 84 -9.93 -18.41 -18.06
C GLY A 84 -10.58 -17.96 -19.36
N ILE A 85 -10.68 -16.64 -19.52
CA ILE A 85 -11.06 -15.98 -20.78
C ILE A 85 -9.97 -14.96 -21.12
N ASP A 86 -9.83 -14.61 -22.39
CA ASP A 86 -8.96 -13.51 -22.82
C ASP A 86 -9.71 -12.17 -22.85
N ARG A 87 -8.94 -11.08 -22.88
CA ARG A 87 -9.45 -9.70 -23.00
C ARG A 87 -10.42 -9.53 -24.17
N THR A 88 -10.16 -10.15 -25.32
CA THR A 88 -10.98 -10.01 -26.53
C THR A 88 -12.39 -10.55 -26.31
N LEU A 89 -12.50 -11.78 -25.78
CA LEU A 89 -13.79 -12.39 -25.46
C LEU A 89 -14.53 -11.60 -24.36
N SER A 90 -13.81 -11.18 -23.33
CA SER A 90 -14.37 -10.36 -22.24
C SER A 90 -14.97 -9.05 -22.75
N GLN A 91 -14.23 -8.33 -23.59
CA GLN A 91 -14.68 -7.08 -24.19
C GLN A 91 -15.90 -7.32 -25.08
N ALA A 92 -15.90 -8.38 -25.89
CA ALA A 92 -17.02 -8.71 -26.78
C ALA A 92 -18.32 -9.04 -25.99
N ILE A 93 -18.20 -9.71 -24.85
CA ILE A 93 -19.33 -9.93 -23.92
C ILE A 93 -19.81 -8.59 -23.35
N CYS A 94 -18.91 -7.77 -22.81
CA CYS A 94 -19.25 -6.48 -22.20
C CYS A 94 -19.88 -5.50 -23.20
N ASP A 95 -19.36 -5.44 -24.44
CA ASP A 95 -19.91 -4.61 -25.50
C ASP A 95 -21.34 -5.04 -25.86
N SER A 96 -21.57 -6.36 -25.96
CA SER A 96 -22.91 -6.90 -26.22
C SER A 96 -23.88 -6.59 -25.08
N LEU A 97 -23.42 -6.66 -23.82
CA LEU A 97 -24.23 -6.32 -22.65
C LEU A 97 -24.54 -4.82 -22.58
N LYS A 98 -23.59 -3.97 -22.94
CA LYS A 98 -23.78 -2.53 -23.07
C LYS A 98 -24.81 -2.20 -24.14
N GLU A 99 -24.71 -2.82 -25.31
CA GLU A 99 -25.62 -2.58 -26.43
C GLU A 99 -27.06 -3.06 -26.12
N GLN A 100 -27.22 -4.25 -25.53
CA GLN A 100 -28.54 -4.86 -25.33
C GLN A 100 -29.23 -4.43 -24.02
N TYR A 101 -28.46 -4.15 -22.96
CA TYR A 101 -29.00 -3.92 -21.62
C TYR A 101 -28.53 -2.62 -20.97
N SER A 102 -27.77 -1.78 -21.71
CA SER A 102 -27.22 -0.52 -21.20
C SER A 102 -26.34 -0.69 -19.94
N LEU A 103 -25.66 -1.84 -19.83
CA LEU A 103 -24.70 -2.11 -18.75
C LEU A 103 -23.30 -1.62 -19.15
N PRO A 104 -22.80 -0.51 -18.58
CA PRO A 104 -21.44 -0.06 -18.84
C PRO A 104 -20.41 -1.01 -18.19
N ARG A 105 -19.15 -0.89 -18.62
CA ARG A 105 -18.09 -1.86 -18.30
C ARG A 105 -17.83 -1.99 -16.80
N GLU A 106 -17.92 -0.88 -16.07
CA GLU A 106 -17.72 -0.80 -14.62
C GLU A 106 -18.73 -1.63 -13.83
N GLN A 107 -19.95 -1.82 -14.36
CA GLN A 107 -21.00 -2.60 -13.71
C GLN A 107 -20.88 -4.11 -13.94
N ILE A 108 -19.85 -4.59 -14.63
CA ILE A 108 -19.73 -6.01 -15.01
C ILE A 108 -18.43 -6.59 -14.44
N VAL A 109 -18.52 -7.70 -13.70
CA VAL A 109 -17.38 -8.52 -13.28
C VAL A 109 -17.59 -9.94 -13.79
N ILE A 110 -16.61 -10.47 -14.53
CA ILE A 110 -16.64 -11.85 -15.05
C ILE A 110 -15.53 -12.64 -14.36
N CYS A 111 -15.88 -13.59 -13.49
CA CYS A 111 -14.94 -14.45 -12.78
C CYS A 111 -14.91 -15.85 -13.38
N THR A 112 -13.74 -16.48 -13.42
CA THR A 112 -13.64 -17.92 -13.69
C THR A 112 -13.33 -18.68 -12.39
N SER A 113 -13.83 -19.92 -12.27
CA SER A 113 -13.46 -20.81 -11.17
C SER A 113 -12.04 -21.37 -11.31
N HIS A 114 -11.43 -21.12 -12.46
CA HIS A 114 -10.11 -21.58 -12.86
C HIS A 114 -10.00 -23.11 -12.86
N THR A 115 -11.07 -23.81 -13.28
CA THR A 115 -11.04 -25.27 -13.42
C THR A 115 -10.16 -25.71 -14.59
N HIS A 116 -9.23 -26.62 -14.32
CA HIS A 116 -8.37 -27.25 -15.35
C HIS A 116 -9.08 -28.42 -16.06
N SER A 117 -10.36 -28.62 -15.79
CA SER A 117 -11.23 -29.63 -16.39
C SER A 117 -12.35 -29.02 -17.25
N GLY A 118 -12.14 -27.79 -17.75
CA GLY A 118 -12.98 -27.13 -18.76
C GLY A 118 -12.34 -27.11 -20.17
N PRO A 119 -13.08 -26.68 -21.21
CA PRO A 119 -12.58 -26.63 -22.59
C PRO A 119 -11.48 -25.59 -22.78
N VAL A 120 -10.73 -25.72 -23.88
CA VAL A 120 -9.94 -24.60 -24.45
C VAL A 120 -10.89 -23.48 -24.86
N VAL A 121 -10.57 -22.26 -24.45
CA VAL A 121 -11.42 -21.06 -24.63
C VAL A 121 -10.70 -20.06 -25.53
N GLY A 122 -11.01 -20.09 -26.83
CA GLY A 122 -10.46 -19.14 -27.79
C GLY A 122 -8.93 -19.14 -27.79
N GLN A 123 -8.33 -17.95 -27.72
CA GLN A 123 -6.88 -17.76 -27.70
C GLN A 123 -6.32 -17.69 -26.27
N ASN A 124 -7.13 -17.86 -25.22
CA ASN A 124 -6.60 -17.96 -23.86
C ASN A 124 -5.64 -19.15 -23.77
N LEU A 125 -4.45 -18.93 -23.18
CA LEU A 125 -3.37 -19.94 -23.15
C LEU A 125 -2.97 -20.45 -24.56
N ALA A 126 -2.99 -19.58 -25.57
CA ALA A 126 -2.79 -19.95 -26.98
C ALA A 126 -1.54 -20.82 -27.24
N PRO A 127 -0.32 -20.45 -26.79
CA PRO A 127 0.86 -21.29 -26.97
C PRO A 127 0.75 -22.67 -26.32
N LEU A 128 0.06 -22.78 -25.17
CA LEU A 128 -0.12 -24.04 -24.46
C LEU A 128 -1.18 -24.93 -25.12
N HIS A 129 -2.20 -24.33 -25.72
CA HIS A 129 -3.35 -25.03 -26.27
C HIS A 129 -3.63 -24.67 -27.73
N TYR A 130 -4.40 -23.61 -28.00
CA TYR A 130 -5.01 -23.32 -29.30
C TYR A 130 -4.03 -23.46 -30.49
N ARG A 131 -2.81 -22.92 -30.37
CA ARG A 131 -1.79 -22.94 -31.44
C ARG A 131 -1.22 -24.32 -31.73
N LEU A 132 -1.43 -25.29 -30.86
CA LEU A 132 -0.95 -26.66 -30.97
C LEU A 132 -2.04 -27.64 -31.41
N LEU A 133 -3.28 -27.16 -31.57
CA LEU A 133 -4.40 -27.95 -32.04
C LEU A 133 -4.38 -28.05 -33.57
N ALA A 134 -4.83 -29.19 -34.10
CA ALA A 134 -5.12 -29.32 -35.52
C ALA A 134 -6.34 -28.46 -35.90
N GLU A 135 -6.38 -28.01 -37.14
CA GLU A 135 -7.42 -27.10 -37.67
C GLU A 135 -8.88 -27.51 -37.36
N PRO A 136 -9.29 -28.80 -37.43
CA PRO A 136 -10.66 -29.18 -37.05
C PRO A 136 -10.99 -28.90 -35.57
N GLN A 137 -10.01 -29.04 -34.68
CA GLN A 137 -10.19 -28.74 -33.25
C GLN A 137 -10.15 -27.23 -32.98
N GLN A 138 -9.36 -26.45 -33.72
CA GLN A 138 -9.42 -24.98 -33.65
C GLN A 138 -10.81 -24.47 -34.06
N ARG A 139 -11.36 -24.96 -35.17
CA ARG A 139 -12.74 -24.62 -35.59
C ARG A 139 -13.80 -24.99 -34.55
N ALA A 140 -13.65 -26.13 -33.89
CA ALA A 140 -14.56 -26.54 -32.82
C ALA A 140 -14.50 -25.59 -31.61
N VAL A 141 -13.29 -25.15 -31.23
CA VAL A 141 -13.10 -24.12 -30.20
C VAL A 141 -13.77 -22.81 -30.59
N ASP A 142 -13.52 -22.29 -31.80
CA ASP A 142 -14.09 -21.01 -32.23
C ASP A 142 -15.62 -21.03 -32.30
N ALA A 143 -16.19 -22.13 -32.81
CA ALA A 143 -17.64 -22.31 -32.88
C ALA A 143 -18.28 -22.38 -31.48
N TRP A 144 -17.63 -23.08 -30.54
CA TRP A 144 -18.09 -23.14 -29.16
C TRP A 144 -18.01 -21.77 -28.48
N VAL A 145 -16.89 -21.03 -28.63
CA VAL A 145 -16.73 -19.67 -28.07
C VAL A 145 -17.80 -18.71 -28.60
N SER A 146 -18.12 -18.75 -29.89
CA SER A 146 -19.17 -17.91 -30.48
C SER A 146 -20.56 -18.19 -29.89
N THR A 147 -20.85 -19.47 -29.62
CA THR A 147 -22.11 -19.89 -28.97
C THR A 147 -22.11 -19.49 -27.50
N PHE A 148 -21.01 -19.75 -26.80
CA PHE A 148 -20.79 -19.41 -25.40
C PHE A 148 -20.98 -17.91 -25.13
N GLN A 149 -20.40 -17.03 -25.95
CA GLN A 149 -20.58 -15.58 -25.83
C GLN A 149 -22.07 -15.20 -25.83
N LYS A 150 -22.85 -15.74 -26.77
CA LYS A 150 -24.30 -15.48 -26.86
C LYS A 150 -25.06 -16.03 -25.66
N GLN A 151 -24.67 -17.20 -25.17
CA GLN A 151 -25.26 -17.80 -23.97
C GLN A 151 -25.03 -16.93 -22.73
N VAL A 152 -23.82 -16.39 -22.54
CA VAL A 152 -23.53 -15.50 -21.40
C VAL A 152 -24.34 -14.20 -21.47
N VAL A 153 -24.47 -13.60 -22.66
CA VAL A 153 -25.29 -12.38 -22.83
C VAL A 153 -26.77 -12.65 -22.54
N ALA A 154 -27.31 -13.77 -23.03
CA ALA A 154 -28.69 -14.18 -22.76
C ALA A 154 -28.92 -14.50 -21.27
N LEU A 155 -27.94 -15.14 -20.62
CA LEU A 155 -27.95 -15.47 -19.20
C LEU A 155 -28.09 -14.20 -18.33
N VAL A 156 -27.32 -13.15 -18.64
CA VAL A 156 -27.43 -11.87 -17.92
C VAL A 156 -28.82 -11.25 -18.15
N GLY A 157 -29.34 -11.31 -19.37
CA GLY A 157 -30.71 -10.87 -19.67
C GLY A 157 -31.77 -11.61 -18.86
N GLU A 158 -31.62 -12.92 -18.68
CA GLU A 158 -32.50 -13.74 -17.84
C GLU A 158 -32.41 -13.33 -16.36
N ALA A 159 -31.21 -13.08 -15.85
CA ALA A 159 -31.01 -12.61 -14.48
C ALA A 159 -31.61 -11.21 -14.26
N ILE A 160 -31.47 -10.28 -15.22
CA ILE A 160 -32.15 -8.96 -15.20
C ILE A 160 -33.67 -9.15 -15.18
N GLY A 161 -34.21 -10.04 -16.01
CA GLY A 161 -35.64 -10.34 -16.08
C GLY A 161 -36.21 -10.95 -14.79
N ARG A 162 -35.35 -11.40 -13.88
CA ARG A 162 -35.69 -11.97 -12.56
C ARG A 162 -35.45 -11.02 -11.39
N LEU A 163 -35.07 -9.76 -11.63
CA LEU A 163 -34.89 -8.78 -10.56
C LEU A 163 -36.16 -8.63 -9.72
N ALA A 164 -36.07 -9.01 -8.45
CA ALA A 164 -37.14 -8.88 -7.47
C ALA A 164 -36.58 -8.29 -6.16
N PRO A 165 -37.42 -7.63 -5.32
CA PRO A 165 -37.01 -7.19 -4.00
C PRO A 165 -36.33 -8.31 -3.21
N SER A 166 -35.19 -8.01 -2.58
CA SER A 166 -34.36 -9.01 -1.90
C SER A 166 -33.63 -8.43 -0.71
N GLU A 167 -33.39 -9.26 0.31
CA GLU A 167 -32.45 -9.00 1.38
C GLU A 167 -31.07 -9.50 0.98
N LEU A 168 -30.05 -8.66 1.18
CA LEU A 168 -28.66 -9.01 1.03
C LEU A 168 -28.01 -9.07 2.41
N ARG A 169 -27.32 -10.17 2.70
CA ARG A 169 -26.47 -10.29 3.89
C ARG A 169 -25.12 -10.89 3.53
N TRP A 170 -24.10 -10.55 4.29
CA TRP A 170 -22.75 -11.03 4.05
C TRP A 170 -22.08 -11.57 5.30
N GLY A 171 -21.08 -12.42 5.10
CA GLY A 171 -20.23 -12.94 6.15
C GLY A 171 -18.96 -13.56 5.60
N SER A 172 -18.10 -14.07 6.49
CA SER A 172 -16.89 -14.79 6.11
C SER A 172 -16.76 -16.07 6.94
N GLY A 173 -16.61 -17.19 6.25
CA GLY A 173 -16.30 -18.50 6.83
C GLY A 173 -14.83 -18.83 6.70
N THR A 174 -14.47 -20.10 6.91
CA THR A 174 -13.08 -20.55 6.80
C THR A 174 -12.98 -21.93 6.17
N ALA A 175 -12.06 -22.09 5.23
CA ALA A 175 -11.66 -23.38 4.68
C ALA A 175 -10.13 -23.47 4.58
N THR A 176 -9.55 -24.64 4.87
CA THR A 176 -8.10 -24.79 5.09
C THR A 176 -7.42 -25.80 4.15
N PHE A 177 -8.08 -26.24 3.08
CA PHE A 177 -7.49 -27.23 2.17
C PHE A 177 -6.53 -26.63 1.14
N ALA A 178 -6.60 -25.32 0.88
CA ALA A 178 -5.58 -24.58 0.15
C ALA A 178 -4.23 -24.65 0.86
N VAL A 179 -3.16 -24.77 0.09
CA VAL A 179 -1.77 -24.78 0.58
C VAL A 179 -0.88 -24.05 -0.40
N ASN A 180 0.01 -23.20 0.12
CA ASN A 180 1.03 -22.55 -0.71
C ASN A 180 1.95 -23.61 -1.33
N ARG A 181 1.88 -23.75 -2.66
CA ARG A 181 2.61 -24.78 -3.42
C ARG A 181 4.08 -24.43 -3.64
N ARG A 182 4.47 -23.18 -3.39
CA ARG A 182 5.85 -22.71 -3.52
C ARG A 182 6.68 -23.16 -2.32
N ASP A 183 6.09 -23.10 -1.14
CA ASP A 183 6.75 -23.43 0.13
C ASP A 183 6.57 -24.89 0.55
N ASN A 184 5.61 -25.61 -0.04
CA ASN A 184 5.25 -26.96 0.39
C ASN A 184 5.19 -27.94 -0.79
N SER A 185 6.10 -28.93 -0.78
CA SER A 185 6.03 -30.02 -1.76
C SER A 185 4.77 -30.88 -1.54
N ALA A 186 4.06 -31.20 -2.62
CA ALA A 186 2.78 -31.89 -2.52
C ALA A 186 2.84 -33.24 -1.77
N ALA A 187 3.96 -33.95 -1.86
CA ALA A 187 4.17 -35.22 -1.16
C ALA A 187 4.28 -35.05 0.37
N SER A 188 4.84 -33.92 0.84
CA SER A 188 5.03 -33.63 2.26
C SER A 188 3.79 -33.07 2.96
N VAL A 189 2.84 -32.51 2.20
CA VAL A 189 1.68 -31.80 2.77
C VAL A 189 0.86 -32.62 3.76
N PRO A 190 0.51 -33.90 3.53
CA PRO A 190 -0.28 -34.67 4.49
C PRO A 190 0.36 -34.73 5.89
N GLN A 191 1.69 -34.91 5.94
CA GLN A 191 2.44 -34.92 7.19
C GLN A 191 2.56 -33.52 7.79
N LEU A 192 3.02 -32.53 7.01
CA LEU A 192 3.21 -31.14 7.49
C LEU A 192 1.91 -30.54 8.02
N ARG A 193 0.77 -30.86 7.40
CA ARG A 193 -0.56 -30.43 7.87
C ARG A 193 -0.90 -31.01 9.24
N THR A 194 -0.62 -32.29 9.46
CA THR A 194 -0.87 -32.96 10.75
C THR A 194 0.03 -32.39 11.86
N GLU A 195 1.25 -31.98 11.49
CA GLU A 195 2.21 -31.38 12.42
C GLU A 195 2.02 -29.86 12.63
N GLY A 196 1.10 -29.21 11.90
CA GLY A 196 0.91 -27.75 11.94
C GLY A 196 2.10 -26.96 11.40
N LYS A 197 2.86 -27.53 10.44
CA LYS A 197 4.14 -26.99 9.92
C LYS A 197 4.09 -26.51 8.47
N LEU A 198 2.89 -26.34 7.90
CA LEU A 198 2.78 -25.75 6.55
C LEU A 198 3.40 -24.34 6.54
N GLN A 199 4.14 -24.05 5.49
CA GLN A 199 4.85 -22.78 5.30
C GLN A 199 4.17 -21.92 4.23
N GLY A 200 4.58 -20.65 4.14
CA GLY A 200 4.06 -19.73 3.14
C GLY A 200 2.75 -19.07 3.54
N PHE A 201 2.38 -18.04 2.79
CA PHE A 201 1.13 -17.33 2.97
C PHE A 201 -0.05 -18.11 2.37
N SER A 202 -1.20 -18.03 3.03
CA SER A 202 -2.47 -18.57 2.56
C SER A 202 -3.62 -17.66 3.02
N ASP A 203 -4.64 -17.54 2.17
CA ASP A 203 -5.91 -16.91 2.50
C ASP A 203 -6.96 -18.01 2.68
N HIS A 204 -7.42 -18.18 3.92
CA HIS A 204 -8.37 -19.23 4.29
C HIS A 204 -9.80 -18.71 4.43
N ASP A 205 -10.04 -17.43 4.18
CA ASP A 205 -11.36 -16.85 4.26
C ASP A 205 -12.27 -17.42 3.16
N VAL A 206 -13.54 -17.60 3.53
CA VAL A 206 -14.61 -17.98 2.61
C VAL A 206 -15.64 -16.85 2.63
N PRO A 207 -15.49 -15.80 1.81
CA PRO A 207 -16.50 -14.75 1.71
C PRO A 207 -17.83 -15.30 1.20
N VAL A 208 -18.93 -14.83 1.77
CA VAL A 208 -20.30 -15.26 1.43
C VAL A 208 -21.23 -14.05 1.34
N LEU A 209 -21.94 -13.92 0.22
CA LEU A 209 -23.12 -13.06 0.05
C LEU A 209 -24.36 -13.96 -0.06
N ALA A 210 -25.28 -13.84 0.88
CA ALA A 210 -26.61 -14.44 0.80
C ALA A 210 -27.61 -13.46 0.20
N VAL A 211 -28.42 -13.95 -0.74
CA VAL A 211 -29.51 -13.21 -1.36
C VAL A 211 -30.82 -13.93 -1.05
N ARG A 212 -31.70 -13.29 -0.29
CA ARG A 212 -32.99 -13.84 0.10
C ARG A 212 -34.14 -13.05 -0.52
N ASP A 213 -35.18 -13.73 -0.95
CA ASP A 213 -36.40 -13.09 -1.44
C ASP A 213 -37.28 -12.58 -0.27
N ALA A 214 -38.45 -12.03 -0.62
CA ALA A 214 -39.40 -11.49 0.35
C ALA A 214 -40.01 -12.54 1.29
N ASP A 215 -39.95 -13.83 0.94
CA ASP A 215 -40.41 -14.96 1.73
C ASP A 215 -39.25 -15.62 2.50
N GLU A 216 -38.10 -14.93 2.59
CA GLU A 216 -36.85 -15.36 3.23
C GLU A 216 -36.15 -16.57 2.57
N ASN A 217 -36.59 -17.01 1.39
CA ASN A 217 -35.95 -18.11 0.67
C ASN A 217 -34.61 -17.65 0.09
N LEU A 218 -33.57 -18.49 0.21
CA LEU A 218 -32.27 -18.23 -0.40
C LEU A 218 -32.35 -18.45 -1.91
N ILE A 219 -32.31 -17.37 -2.70
CA ILE A 219 -32.39 -17.43 -4.16
C ILE A 219 -31.03 -17.43 -4.84
N ALA A 220 -30.01 -16.88 -4.18
CA ALA A 220 -28.63 -16.94 -4.64
C ALA A 220 -27.63 -16.88 -3.49
N VAL A 221 -26.47 -17.49 -3.71
CA VAL A 221 -25.30 -17.35 -2.84
C VAL A 221 -24.06 -17.11 -3.70
N LEU A 222 -23.38 -15.97 -3.50
CA LEU A 222 -22.07 -15.70 -4.10
C LEU A 222 -21.01 -15.99 -3.05
N PHE A 223 -20.03 -16.84 -3.38
CA PHE A 223 -18.97 -17.20 -2.44
C PHE A 223 -17.62 -17.36 -3.15
N GLY A 224 -16.54 -17.29 -2.40
CA GLY A 224 -15.19 -17.38 -2.96
C GLY A 224 -14.22 -18.20 -2.12
N TYR A 225 -13.10 -18.58 -2.74
CA TYR A 225 -11.98 -19.23 -2.06
C TYR A 225 -10.66 -19.08 -2.84
N ALA A 226 -9.56 -18.76 -2.15
CA ALA A 226 -8.25 -18.56 -2.77
C ALA A 226 -7.51 -19.88 -3.00
N CYS A 227 -7.92 -20.65 -4.01
CA CYS A 227 -7.29 -21.92 -4.35
C CYS A 227 -7.49 -22.32 -5.82
N HIS A 228 -6.42 -22.76 -6.49
CA HIS A 228 -6.50 -23.33 -7.85
C HIS A 228 -7.47 -24.51 -7.91
N ALA A 229 -8.38 -24.54 -8.89
CA ALA A 229 -9.27 -25.68 -9.14
C ALA A 229 -8.56 -26.80 -9.93
N THR A 230 -7.59 -27.43 -9.25
CA THR A 230 -6.67 -28.45 -9.79
C THR A 230 -6.71 -29.76 -9.00
N THR A 231 -7.85 -30.09 -8.37
CA THR A 231 -7.97 -31.37 -7.69
C THR A 231 -7.94 -32.53 -8.68
N LEU A 232 -8.43 -32.32 -9.89
CA LEU A 232 -8.51 -33.33 -10.96
C LEU A 232 -7.40 -33.16 -12.01
N SER A 233 -7.13 -34.26 -12.72
CA SER A 233 -6.21 -34.30 -13.88
C SER A 233 -6.69 -35.25 -14.99
N GLY A 234 -7.91 -35.78 -14.90
CA GLY A 234 -8.50 -36.71 -15.88
C GLY A 234 -9.10 -35.98 -17.09
N PHE A 235 -9.63 -36.73 -18.07
CA PHE A 235 -10.15 -36.22 -19.35
C PHE A 235 -11.68 -36.04 -19.37
N GLN A 236 -12.33 -35.97 -18.21
CA GLN A 236 -13.77 -35.72 -18.11
C GLN A 236 -14.08 -34.29 -17.63
N TRP A 237 -15.01 -33.61 -18.28
CA TRP A 237 -15.44 -32.25 -17.91
C TRP A 237 -15.86 -32.19 -16.46
N SER A 238 -15.41 -31.15 -15.75
CA SER A 238 -15.78 -30.95 -14.35
C SER A 238 -15.49 -29.52 -13.91
N GLY A 239 -16.36 -28.98 -13.07
CA GLY A 239 -16.09 -27.75 -12.33
C GLY A 239 -15.08 -27.91 -11.19
N ASP A 240 -14.45 -29.09 -11.03
CA ASP A 240 -13.53 -29.44 -9.93
C ASP A 240 -14.17 -29.23 -8.54
N TYR A 241 -13.37 -28.97 -7.50
CA TYR A 241 -13.90 -28.72 -6.15
C TYR A 241 -14.91 -27.55 -6.12
N PRO A 242 -14.75 -26.42 -6.87
CA PRO A 242 -15.77 -25.39 -6.89
C PRO A 242 -17.10 -25.87 -7.46
N GLY A 243 -17.07 -26.66 -8.54
CA GLY A 243 -18.28 -27.25 -9.13
C GLY A 243 -18.99 -28.18 -8.15
N TYR A 244 -18.25 -29.00 -7.39
CA TYR A 244 -18.84 -29.83 -6.35
C TYR A 244 -19.39 -29.02 -5.16
N ALA A 245 -18.74 -27.91 -4.79
CA ALA A 245 -19.27 -27.01 -3.76
C ALA A 245 -20.60 -26.39 -4.18
N GLN A 246 -20.68 -25.90 -5.42
CA GLN A 246 -21.91 -25.37 -6.01
C GLN A 246 -23.02 -26.43 -6.03
N ILE A 247 -22.72 -27.67 -6.44
CA ILE A 247 -23.70 -28.77 -6.46
C ILE A 247 -24.23 -29.09 -5.06
N GLU A 248 -23.37 -29.13 -4.05
CA GLU A 248 -23.81 -29.43 -2.68
C GLU A 248 -24.67 -28.30 -2.12
N LEU A 249 -24.28 -27.03 -2.31
CA LEU A 249 -25.07 -25.87 -1.88
C LEU A 249 -26.45 -25.82 -2.55
N GLU A 250 -26.54 -26.07 -3.85
CA GLU A 250 -27.83 -26.08 -4.57
C GLU A 250 -28.72 -27.28 -4.19
N LYS A 251 -28.11 -28.36 -3.67
CA LYS A 251 -28.83 -29.51 -3.14
C LYS A 251 -29.35 -29.24 -1.73
N GLU A 252 -28.57 -28.55 -0.89
CA GLU A 252 -28.93 -28.18 0.48
C GLU A 252 -29.96 -27.02 0.51
N HIS A 253 -29.92 -26.12 -0.48
CA HIS A 253 -30.83 -24.99 -0.62
C HIS A 253 -31.57 -25.03 -1.97
N PRO A 254 -32.64 -25.84 -2.11
CA PRO A 254 -33.40 -25.94 -3.35
C PRO A 254 -33.93 -24.59 -3.83
N GLY A 255 -33.67 -24.24 -5.09
CA GLY A 255 -34.04 -22.96 -5.69
C GLY A 255 -32.93 -21.90 -5.67
N CYS A 256 -31.88 -22.10 -4.87
CA CYS A 256 -30.71 -21.23 -4.85
C CYS A 256 -29.83 -21.43 -6.10
N VAL A 257 -29.29 -20.33 -6.63
CA VAL A 257 -28.17 -20.35 -7.58
C VAL A 257 -26.87 -20.10 -6.82
N ALA A 258 -25.96 -21.09 -6.77
CA ALA A 258 -24.69 -20.95 -6.07
C ALA A 258 -23.57 -20.51 -7.02
N LEU A 259 -23.01 -19.31 -6.85
CA LEU A 259 -21.99 -18.71 -7.71
C LEU A 259 -20.63 -18.70 -7.01
N PHE A 260 -19.60 -19.19 -7.68
CA PHE A 260 -18.24 -19.23 -7.15
C PHE A 260 -17.30 -18.27 -7.88
N PHE A 261 -16.52 -17.48 -7.14
CA PHE A 261 -15.36 -16.77 -7.67
C PHE A 261 -14.06 -17.29 -7.04
N ALA A 262 -13.03 -17.46 -7.86
CA ALA A 262 -11.71 -17.81 -7.35
C ALA A 262 -11.04 -16.58 -6.72
N GLY A 263 -10.53 -16.73 -5.50
CA GLY A 263 -9.70 -15.70 -4.86
C GLY A 263 -8.28 -15.64 -5.46
N CYS A 264 -7.38 -14.87 -4.86
CA CYS A 264 -5.96 -14.84 -5.24
C CYS A 264 -5.25 -16.17 -4.88
N GLY A 265 -5.46 -17.21 -5.69
CA GLY A 265 -5.05 -18.59 -5.44
C GLY A 265 -3.98 -19.13 -6.38
N ALA A 266 -3.26 -18.26 -7.11
CA ALA A 266 -2.34 -18.71 -8.15
C ALA A 266 -1.20 -19.60 -7.64
N ASP A 267 -0.74 -19.34 -6.41
CA ASP A 267 0.25 -20.12 -5.70
C ASP A 267 -0.36 -21.09 -4.66
N GLN A 268 -1.69 -21.25 -4.65
CA GLN A 268 -2.41 -22.09 -3.67
C GLN A 268 -3.04 -23.32 -4.34
N ASN A 269 -2.62 -24.53 -3.95
CA ASN A 269 -3.20 -25.78 -4.48
C ASN A 269 -4.08 -26.51 -3.44
N PRO A 270 -5.09 -27.27 -3.89
CA PRO A 270 -5.87 -28.15 -3.01
C PRO A 270 -5.05 -29.42 -2.76
N LEU A 271 -4.38 -29.55 -1.61
CA LEU A 271 -3.44 -30.64 -1.35
C LEU A 271 -3.88 -31.51 -0.16
N PRO A 272 -3.93 -32.85 -0.31
CA PRO A 272 -3.59 -33.66 -1.52
C PRO A 272 -4.61 -33.56 -2.68
N ARG A 273 -4.25 -34.04 -3.89
CA ARG A 273 -5.09 -33.99 -5.11
C ARG A 273 -4.99 -35.25 -5.97
N LYS A 274 -5.65 -35.23 -7.14
CA LYS A 274 -5.71 -36.21 -8.24
C LYS A 274 -6.80 -37.27 -8.18
N THR A 275 -7.81 -37.13 -7.31
CA THR A 275 -8.94 -38.07 -7.26
C THR A 275 -10.28 -37.34 -7.24
N VAL A 276 -11.31 -37.99 -7.80
CA VAL A 276 -12.69 -37.48 -7.78
C VAL A 276 -13.22 -37.39 -6.35
N GLN A 277 -12.82 -38.32 -5.49
CA GLN A 277 -13.19 -38.35 -4.07
C GLN A 277 -12.65 -37.12 -3.35
N LEU A 278 -11.42 -36.70 -3.62
CA LEU A 278 -10.85 -35.48 -3.04
C LEU A 278 -11.57 -34.22 -3.56
N ALA A 279 -11.91 -34.16 -4.85
CA ALA A 279 -12.65 -33.02 -5.42
C ALA A 279 -14.03 -32.87 -4.77
N LYS A 280 -14.76 -33.98 -4.59
CA LYS A 280 -16.02 -34.03 -3.85
C LYS A 280 -15.83 -33.61 -2.39
N HIS A 281 -14.82 -34.16 -1.72
CA HIS A 281 -14.54 -33.85 -0.32
C HIS A 281 -14.22 -32.37 -0.09
N TYR A 282 -13.39 -31.75 -0.94
CA TYR A 282 -13.10 -30.31 -0.84
C TYR A 282 -14.31 -29.46 -1.21
N GLY A 283 -15.10 -29.87 -2.21
CA GLY A 283 -16.36 -29.21 -2.53
C GLY A 283 -17.32 -29.21 -1.34
N GLN A 284 -17.50 -30.36 -0.68
CA GLN A 284 -18.32 -30.48 0.53
C GLN A 284 -17.78 -29.63 1.68
N ARG A 285 -16.46 -29.62 1.92
CA ARG A 285 -15.85 -28.77 2.95
C ARG A 285 -16.09 -27.29 2.70
N LEU A 286 -16.01 -26.85 1.45
CA LEU A 286 -16.29 -25.46 1.08
C LEU A 286 -17.77 -25.14 1.22
N ALA A 287 -18.67 -26.01 0.76
CA ALA A 287 -20.11 -25.87 0.94
C ALA A 287 -20.48 -25.79 2.43
N THR A 288 -19.93 -26.68 3.28
CA THR A 288 -20.13 -26.62 4.74
C THR A 288 -19.64 -25.31 5.35
N ALA A 289 -18.51 -24.76 4.88
CA ALA A 289 -18.01 -23.47 5.35
C ALA A 289 -18.97 -22.32 4.99
N VAL A 290 -19.55 -22.35 3.79
CA VAL A 290 -20.59 -21.40 3.35
C VAL A 290 -21.87 -21.58 4.18
N ASP A 291 -22.37 -22.80 4.30
CA ASP A 291 -23.59 -23.13 5.05
C ASP A 291 -23.49 -22.75 6.53
N SER A 292 -22.31 -22.96 7.13
CA SER A 292 -22.05 -22.53 8.50
C SER A 292 -22.27 -21.03 8.66
N VAL A 293 -21.84 -20.21 7.69
CA VAL A 293 -22.08 -18.76 7.68
C VAL A 293 -23.58 -18.46 7.50
N LEU A 294 -24.23 -19.11 6.53
CA LEU A 294 -25.66 -18.92 6.22
C LEU A 294 -26.58 -19.22 7.40
N MET A 295 -26.19 -20.15 8.28
CA MET A 295 -26.94 -20.55 9.47
C MET A 295 -26.64 -19.71 10.70
N THR A 296 -25.61 -18.85 10.67
CA THR A 296 -25.29 -17.97 11.81
C THR A 296 -26.22 -16.76 11.85
N SER A 297 -26.57 -16.31 13.06
CA SER A 297 -27.20 -15.01 13.27
C SER A 297 -26.24 -13.83 13.09
N GLN A 298 -25.00 -14.08 12.65
CA GLN A 298 -23.91 -13.11 12.55
C GLN A 298 -23.71 -12.56 11.15
N MET A 299 -24.50 -13.00 10.15
CA MET A 299 -24.45 -12.37 8.84
C MET A 299 -24.85 -10.89 8.95
N HIS A 300 -24.03 -10.03 8.38
CA HIS A 300 -24.21 -8.58 8.39
C HIS A 300 -25.15 -8.17 7.25
N PRO A 301 -26.21 -7.39 7.51
CA PRO A 301 -27.05 -6.87 6.43
C PRO A 301 -26.25 -5.92 5.55
N VAL A 302 -26.45 -5.98 4.25
CA VAL A 302 -25.84 -5.02 3.31
C VAL A 302 -26.73 -3.78 3.27
N GLN A 303 -26.25 -2.69 3.85
CA GLN A 303 -26.91 -1.38 3.86
C GLN A 303 -26.16 -0.40 2.94
N GLY A 304 -26.86 0.59 2.38
CA GLY A 304 -26.26 1.63 1.54
C GLY A 304 -26.47 1.41 0.04
N THR A 305 -25.60 2.02 -0.77
CA THR A 305 -25.68 2.04 -2.24
C THR A 305 -24.69 1.10 -2.91
N LEU A 306 -24.93 0.75 -4.17
CA LEU A 306 -23.97 0.06 -5.01
C LEU A 306 -23.14 1.04 -5.83
N ARG A 307 -21.81 0.92 -5.74
CA ARG A 307 -20.87 1.72 -6.52
C ARG A 307 -19.86 0.82 -7.18
N THR A 308 -19.63 1.05 -8.47
CA THR A 308 -18.85 0.17 -9.31
C THR A 308 -17.84 0.98 -10.11
N THR A 309 -16.56 0.62 -10.07
CA THR A 309 -15.52 1.21 -10.91
C THR A 309 -14.78 0.16 -11.73
N TYR A 310 -14.18 0.61 -12.83
CA TYR A 310 -13.30 -0.20 -13.67
C TYR A 310 -12.25 0.68 -14.34
N ALA A 311 -11.05 0.15 -14.48
CA ALA A 311 -10.01 0.70 -15.34
C ALA A 311 -9.14 -0.42 -15.89
N GLU A 312 -8.52 -0.16 -17.04
CA GLU A 312 -7.35 -0.91 -17.49
C GLU A 312 -6.11 -0.03 -17.30
N ILE A 313 -5.11 -0.53 -16.57
CA ILE A 313 -3.83 0.15 -16.41
C ILE A 313 -2.78 -0.49 -17.31
N ASP A 314 -1.86 0.31 -17.83
CA ASP A 314 -0.75 -0.16 -18.65
C ASP A 314 0.33 -0.81 -17.78
N LEU A 315 0.21 -2.11 -17.50
CA LEU A 315 1.20 -2.84 -16.71
C LEU A 315 2.48 -3.10 -17.51
N PRO A 316 3.65 -2.64 -17.02
CA PRO A 316 4.89 -2.77 -17.75
C PRO A 316 5.43 -4.20 -17.72
N PHE A 317 5.91 -4.65 -18.88
CA PHE A 317 6.86 -5.75 -18.98
C PHE A 317 8.26 -5.28 -18.58
N ASP A 318 9.12 -6.22 -18.23
CA ASP A 318 10.56 -6.01 -18.06
C ASP A 318 11.23 -5.87 -19.46
N THR A 319 12.29 -6.62 -19.76
CA THR A 319 12.95 -6.48 -21.06
C THR A 319 12.20 -7.24 -22.15
N LEU A 320 11.72 -6.52 -23.18
CA LEU A 320 11.13 -7.16 -24.37
C LEU A 320 12.19 -7.95 -25.17
N PRO A 321 11.81 -9.09 -25.77
CA PRO A 321 12.75 -9.89 -26.55
C PRO A 321 13.09 -9.18 -27.87
N THR A 322 14.35 -9.30 -28.26
CA THR A 322 14.86 -8.90 -29.58
C THR A 322 14.35 -9.84 -30.68
N ARG A 323 14.45 -9.40 -31.95
CA ARG A 323 14.10 -10.26 -33.10
C ARG A 323 14.95 -11.51 -33.14
N GLU A 324 16.22 -11.40 -32.77
CA GLU A 324 17.19 -12.50 -32.69
C GLU A 324 16.79 -13.52 -31.62
N GLU A 325 16.35 -13.07 -30.44
CA GLU A 325 15.86 -13.97 -29.37
C GLU A 325 14.56 -14.67 -29.76
N ILE A 326 13.65 -13.97 -30.47
CA ILE A 326 12.43 -14.59 -31.01
C ILE A 326 12.80 -15.69 -32.02
N GLU A 327 13.74 -15.43 -32.92
CA GLU A 327 14.20 -16.40 -33.91
C GLU A 327 15.01 -17.56 -33.30
N LEU A 328 15.67 -17.34 -32.15
CA LEU A 328 16.27 -18.42 -31.37
C LEU A 328 15.19 -19.31 -30.73
N ASN A 329 14.20 -18.70 -30.10
CA ASN A 329 13.08 -19.41 -29.46
C ASN A 329 12.23 -20.20 -30.46
N SER A 330 12.15 -19.76 -31.72
CA SER A 330 11.46 -20.49 -32.80
C SER A 330 12.10 -21.85 -33.11
N LYS A 331 13.35 -22.08 -32.68
CA LYS A 331 14.12 -23.32 -32.84
C LYS A 331 14.29 -24.10 -31.52
N SER A 332 13.60 -23.69 -30.46
CA SER A 332 13.68 -24.36 -29.15
C SER A 332 13.17 -25.81 -29.20
N ALA A 333 13.73 -26.67 -28.35
CA ALA A 333 13.18 -28.02 -28.11
C ALA A 333 11.84 -27.97 -27.34
N ASN A 334 11.53 -26.85 -26.69
CA ASN A 334 10.27 -26.62 -26.01
C ASN A 334 9.21 -26.10 -27.00
N ARG A 335 8.26 -26.97 -27.38
CA ARG A 335 7.18 -26.62 -28.33
C ARG A 335 6.36 -25.39 -27.93
N TYR A 336 6.28 -25.06 -26.63
CA TYR A 336 5.54 -23.89 -26.16
C TYR A 336 6.31 -22.59 -26.41
N GLU A 337 7.63 -22.62 -26.28
CA GLU A 337 8.50 -21.50 -26.68
C GLU A 337 8.43 -21.28 -28.18
N VAL A 338 8.43 -22.36 -28.98
CA VAL A 338 8.27 -22.29 -30.43
C VAL A 338 6.91 -21.68 -30.81
N ALA A 339 5.83 -22.12 -30.16
CA ALA A 339 4.49 -21.59 -30.40
C ALA A 339 4.39 -20.09 -30.05
N ARG A 340 4.92 -19.68 -28.89
CA ARG A 340 5.00 -18.26 -28.52
C ARG A 340 5.86 -17.47 -29.50
N ALA A 341 7.05 -17.95 -29.85
CA ALA A 341 7.95 -17.26 -30.77
C ALA A 341 7.30 -17.05 -32.14
N THR A 342 6.56 -18.05 -32.62
CA THR A 342 5.79 -17.96 -33.85
C THR A 342 4.69 -16.90 -33.76
N MET A 343 3.95 -16.85 -32.64
CA MET A 343 2.95 -15.80 -32.38
C MET A 343 3.56 -14.39 -32.41
N LEU A 344 4.66 -14.19 -31.68
CA LEU A 344 5.33 -12.88 -31.61
C LEU A 344 5.89 -12.47 -32.99
N ARG A 345 6.44 -13.42 -33.75
CA ARG A 345 6.94 -13.18 -35.10
C ARG A 345 5.81 -12.79 -36.05
N GLU A 346 4.71 -13.53 -36.06
CA GLU A 346 3.52 -13.22 -36.88
C GLU A 346 2.96 -11.82 -36.58
N GLN A 347 2.89 -11.44 -35.29
CA GLN A 347 2.47 -10.10 -34.88
C GLN A 347 3.36 -9.01 -35.48
N ILE A 348 4.68 -9.18 -35.38
CA ILE A 348 5.67 -8.24 -35.89
C ILE A 348 5.65 -8.18 -37.42
N GLU A 349 5.57 -9.33 -38.11
CA GLU A 349 5.48 -9.43 -39.57
C GLU A 349 4.17 -8.83 -40.11
N GLY A 350 3.09 -8.91 -39.33
CA GLY A 350 1.82 -8.24 -39.58
C GLY A 350 1.84 -6.72 -39.36
N GLY A 351 2.98 -6.14 -38.97
CA GLY A 351 3.14 -4.70 -38.78
C GLY A 351 2.74 -4.18 -37.40
N VAL A 352 2.45 -5.07 -36.44
CA VAL A 352 2.10 -4.69 -35.06
C VAL A 352 3.36 -4.83 -34.18
N PRO A 353 3.90 -3.74 -33.61
CA PRO A 353 5.06 -3.84 -32.72
C PRO A 353 4.69 -4.57 -31.42
N LEU A 354 5.71 -5.11 -30.74
CA LEU A 354 5.53 -5.61 -29.37
C LEU A 354 5.33 -4.41 -28.44
N SER A 355 4.29 -4.46 -27.61
CA SER A 355 4.04 -3.44 -26.59
C SER A 355 4.92 -3.66 -25.37
N GLN A 356 5.43 -2.58 -24.80
CA GLN A 356 6.14 -2.60 -23.51
C GLN A 356 5.17 -2.78 -22.33
N THR A 357 3.87 -2.63 -22.55
CA THR A 357 2.83 -2.72 -21.53
C THR A 357 1.70 -3.66 -21.93
N TYR A 358 0.93 -4.13 -20.95
CA TYR A 358 -0.32 -4.86 -21.15
C TYR A 358 -1.48 -4.12 -20.45
N PRO A 359 -2.64 -3.94 -21.11
CA PRO A 359 -3.81 -3.31 -20.49
C PRO A 359 -4.46 -4.25 -19.46
N TYR A 360 -4.12 -4.07 -18.19
CA TYR A 360 -4.52 -4.95 -17.10
C TYR A 360 -5.83 -4.48 -16.44
N PRO A 361 -6.90 -5.31 -16.42
CA PRO A 361 -8.19 -4.91 -15.90
C PRO A 361 -8.28 -5.00 -14.37
N ILE A 362 -8.81 -3.94 -13.76
CA ILE A 362 -9.10 -3.84 -12.32
C ILE A 362 -10.51 -3.31 -12.17
N SER A 363 -11.34 -4.04 -11.40
CA SER A 363 -12.63 -3.55 -10.89
C SER A 363 -12.58 -3.44 -9.37
N ALA A 364 -13.16 -2.38 -8.82
CA ALA A 364 -13.40 -2.27 -7.38
C ALA A 364 -14.83 -1.78 -7.13
N TRP A 365 -15.59 -2.55 -6.34
CA TRP A 365 -16.98 -2.25 -6.02
C TRP A 365 -17.13 -2.00 -4.53
N SER A 366 -17.96 -1.03 -4.16
CA SER A 366 -18.55 -0.96 -2.82
C SER A 366 -19.97 -1.48 -2.91
N ILE A 367 -20.26 -2.59 -2.24
CA ILE A 367 -21.59 -3.18 -2.17
C ILE A 367 -22.17 -2.80 -0.81
N GLY A 368 -22.90 -1.69 -0.79
CA GLY A 368 -23.26 -1.07 0.48
C GLY A 368 -22.06 -0.45 1.18
N ASP A 369 -22.20 -0.24 2.49
CA ASP A 369 -21.25 0.52 3.29
C ASP A 369 -20.02 -0.31 3.70
N ASP A 370 -20.21 -1.61 3.93
CA ASP A 370 -19.20 -2.49 4.54
C ASP A 370 -18.37 -3.31 3.55
N LEU A 371 -18.96 -3.74 2.42
CA LEU A 371 -18.31 -4.67 1.51
C LEU A 371 -17.54 -3.96 0.42
N LYS A 372 -16.24 -4.27 0.34
CA LYS A 372 -15.37 -3.91 -0.77
C LYS A 372 -15.06 -5.16 -1.58
N TRP A 373 -15.39 -5.16 -2.86
CA TRP A 373 -15.03 -6.27 -3.74
C TRP A 373 -14.09 -5.82 -4.84
N VAL A 374 -12.88 -6.34 -4.80
CA VAL A 374 -11.84 -6.12 -5.79
C VAL A 374 -11.77 -7.33 -6.72
N ALA A 375 -11.83 -7.10 -8.03
CA ALA A 375 -11.68 -8.14 -9.04
C ALA A 375 -10.49 -7.82 -9.94
N LEU A 376 -9.49 -8.71 -9.88
CA LEU A 376 -8.18 -8.54 -10.51
C LEU A 376 -8.00 -9.52 -11.69
N GLY A 377 -7.45 -9.01 -12.79
CA GLY A 377 -7.02 -9.80 -13.94
C GLY A 377 -5.94 -10.82 -13.62
N GLY A 378 -5.88 -11.90 -14.40
CA GLY A 378 -4.81 -12.89 -14.35
C GLY A 378 -4.88 -13.85 -13.16
N GLU A 379 -3.87 -14.71 -13.08
CA GLU A 379 -3.69 -15.64 -11.96
C GLU A 379 -2.91 -14.94 -10.85
N VAL A 380 -3.64 -14.27 -9.95
CA VAL A 380 -3.06 -13.45 -8.89
C VAL A 380 -2.63 -14.30 -7.70
N VAL A 381 -1.40 -14.09 -7.22
CA VAL A 381 -0.85 -14.78 -6.03
C VAL A 381 -1.46 -14.23 -4.74
N VAL A 382 -1.45 -15.04 -3.68
CA VAL A 382 -2.17 -14.77 -2.42
C VAL A 382 -1.76 -13.47 -1.71
N ASP A 383 -0.52 -12.99 -1.92
CA ASP A 383 0.02 -11.77 -1.34
C ASP A 383 -0.91 -10.57 -1.54
N TYR A 384 -1.55 -10.44 -2.72
CA TYR A 384 -2.46 -9.35 -3.02
C TYR A 384 -3.71 -9.40 -2.14
N ALA A 385 -4.30 -10.58 -1.95
CA ALA A 385 -5.48 -10.71 -1.08
C ALA A 385 -5.14 -10.36 0.37
N ILE A 386 -4.01 -10.86 0.90
CA ILE A 386 -3.57 -10.56 2.27
C ILE A 386 -3.28 -9.08 2.45
N ARG A 387 -2.59 -8.47 1.49
CA ARG A 387 -2.26 -7.05 1.51
C ARG A 387 -3.51 -6.18 1.43
N LEU A 388 -4.37 -6.38 0.44
CA LEU A 388 -5.58 -5.57 0.25
C LEU A 388 -6.55 -5.72 1.42
N LYS A 389 -6.71 -6.93 1.99
CA LYS A 389 -7.50 -7.12 3.22
C LYS A 389 -6.92 -6.37 4.41
N SER A 390 -5.60 -6.37 4.59
CA SER A 390 -4.96 -5.66 5.70
C SER A 390 -4.98 -4.14 5.53
N GLU A 391 -4.96 -3.64 4.29
CA GLU A 391 -4.97 -2.21 3.97
C GLU A 391 -6.39 -1.60 3.88
N LEU A 392 -7.42 -2.42 3.65
CA LEU A 392 -8.81 -1.98 3.47
C LEU A 392 -9.70 -2.39 4.67
N ALA A 393 -10.71 -3.22 4.44
CA ALA A 393 -11.78 -3.53 5.40
C ALA A 393 -11.69 -4.96 5.98
N GLY A 394 -10.50 -5.55 6.07
CA GLY A 394 -10.32 -6.90 6.62
C GLY A 394 -11.15 -7.94 5.85
N THR A 395 -11.94 -8.74 6.58
CA THR A 395 -12.85 -9.74 5.98
C THR A 395 -14.01 -9.15 5.19
N GLY A 396 -14.28 -7.83 5.32
CA GLY A 396 -15.18 -7.09 4.43
C GLY A 396 -14.56 -6.76 3.07
N THR A 397 -13.28 -7.08 2.84
CA THR A 397 -12.60 -6.96 1.54
C THR A 397 -12.51 -8.32 0.85
N TRP A 398 -13.22 -8.47 -0.25
CA TRP A 398 -13.19 -9.65 -1.10
C TRP A 398 -12.26 -9.38 -2.26
N VAL A 399 -11.38 -10.32 -2.56
CA VAL A 399 -10.41 -10.17 -3.66
C VAL A 399 -10.52 -11.39 -4.57
N ALA A 400 -11.16 -11.19 -5.72
CA ALA A 400 -11.20 -12.19 -6.78
C ALA A 400 -9.93 -12.08 -7.62
N GLY A 401 -9.25 -13.21 -7.82
CA GLY A 401 -8.34 -13.37 -8.95
C GLY A 401 -9.11 -13.89 -10.16
N TYR A 402 -8.42 -14.07 -11.29
CA TYR A 402 -8.99 -14.72 -12.47
C TYR A 402 -10.25 -14.00 -13.01
N ALA A 403 -10.32 -12.68 -12.82
CA ALA A 403 -11.47 -11.87 -13.19
C ALA A 403 -11.18 -11.06 -14.45
N ASN A 404 -12.20 -10.84 -15.28
CA ASN A 404 -12.22 -10.00 -16.47
C ASN A 404 -11.31 -10.48 -17.63
N ASP A 405 -10.07 -10.85 -17.37
CA ASP A 405 -9.09 -11.33 -18.34
C ASP A 405 -8.04 -12.17 -17.62
N VAL A 406 -7.68 -13.35 -18.14
CA VAL A 406 -6.69 -14.26 -17.54
C VAL A 406 -5.46 -14.34 -18.44
N MET A 407 -4.70 -13.26 -18.47
CA MET A 407 -3.58 -13.07 -19.40
C MET A 407 -2.26 -13.71 -18.97
N ALA A 408 -2.03 -13.92 -17.69
CA ALA A 408 -0.85 -14.58 -17.11
C ALA A 408 -0.95 -14.68 -15.59
N TYR A 409 0.08 -15.26 -14.97
CA TYR A 409 0.33 -15.11 -13.54
C TYR A 409 0.69 -13.67 -13.19
N ILE A 410 0.15 -13.19 -12.07
CA ILE A 410 0.40 -11.86 -11.52
C ILE A 410 1.14 -12.04 -10.18
N PRO A 411 2.48 -11.98 -10.19
CA PRO A 411 3.29 -12.13 -8.99
C PRO A 411 3.25 -10.86 -8.12
N SER A 412 3.44 -11.01 -6.81
CA SER A 412 3.87 -9.89 -5.96
C SER A 412 5.34 -9.58 -6.23
N ARG A 413 5.84 -8.44 -5.74
CA ARG A 413 7.27 -8.10 -5.80
C ARG A 413 8.13 -9.19 -5.14
N ARG A 414 7.62 -9.84 -4.09
CA ARG A 414 8.26 -10.99 -3.44
C ARG A 414 8.35 -12.17 -4.40
N VAL A 415 7.22 -12.63 -4.95
CA VAL A 415 7.18 -13.80 -5.85
C VAL A 415 7.95 -13.55 -7.15
N LEU A 416 7.92 -12.32 -7.67
CA LEU A 416 8.69 -11.92 -8.85
C LEU A 416 10.20 -12.06 -8.60
N ARG A 417 10.68 -11.62 -7.42
CA ARG A 417 12.10 -11.74 -7.03
C ARG A 417 12.53 -13.19 -6.78
N GLU A 418 11.66 -14.01 -6.23
CA GLU A 418 11.90 -15.45 -6.07
C GLU A 418 11.98 -16.17 -7.42
N GLY A 419 11.30 -15.65 -8.44
CA GLY A 419 11.20 -16.26 -9.76
C GLY A 419 10.40 -17.57 -9.76
N GLY A 420 10.74 -18.47 -10.67
CA GLY A 420 10.03 -19.73 -10.86
C GLY A 420 8.77 -19.59 -11.72
N TYR A 421 7.80 -20.49 -11.52
CA TYR A 421 6.63 -20.60 -12.39
C TYR A 421 5.75 -19.33 -12.36
N GLU A 422 5.29 -18.93 -11.17
CA GLU A 422 4.47 -17.73 -10.97
C GLU A 422 5.26 -16.42 -11.14
N GLY A 423 6.57 -16.45 -10.86
CA GLY A 423 7.46 -15.28 -10.89
C GLY A 423 7.97 -14.89 -12.28
N GLY A 424 7.44 -15.46 -13.37
CA GLY A 424 7.82 -15.11 -14.74
C GLY A 424 8.00 -16.29 -15.69
N GLY A 425 8.17 -17.51 -15.19
CA GLY A 425 8.35 -18.70 -16.02
C GLY A 425 7.10 -19.06 -16.84
N ALA A 426 5.91 -18.81 -16.31
CA ALA A 426 4.65 -19.20 -16.94
C ALA A 426 4.23 -18.31 -18.13
N MET A 427 4.88 -17.16 -18.36
CA MET A 427 4.53 -16.22 -19.46
C MET A 427 4.52 -16.89 -20.84
N VAL A 428 5.35 -17.92 -21.01
CA VAL A 428 5.42 -18.71 -22.24
C VAL A 428 4.08 -19.32 -22.63
N TYR A 429 3.27 -19.75 -21.66
CA TYR A 429 2.01 -20.46 -21.90
C TYR A 429 0.87 -19.55 -22.35
N TYR A 430 0.95 -18.25 -22.04
CA TYR A 430 -0.05 -17.25 -22.42
C TYR A 430 0.34 -16.45 -23.65
N GLY A 431 1.59 -16.57 -24.10
CA GLY A 431 2.08 -15.87 -25.29
C GLY A 431 2.59 -14.46 -25.02
N LEU A 432 2.81 -14.10 -23.76
CA LEU A 432 3.34 -12.79 -23.40
C LEU A 432 4.84 -12.69 -23.74
N PRO A 433 5.31 -11.51 -24.20
CA PRO A 433 6.66 -11.36 -24.74
C PRO A 433 7.75 -11.45 -23.67
N ALA A 434 7.46 -11.04 -22.43
CA ALA A 434 8.43 -10.97 -21.33
C ALA A 434 7.74 -11.14 -19.97
N ALA A 435 8.54 -11.23 -18.90
CA ALA A 435 8.05 -11.15 -17.52
C ALA A 435 7.57 -9.72 -17.19
N TRP A 436 6.75 -9.58 -16.14
CA TRP A 436 6.34 -8.27 -15.63
C TRP A 436 7.52 -7.50 -15.02
N ALA A 437 7.50 -6.18 -15.14
CA ALA A 437 8.47 -5.32 -14.47
C ALA A 437 8.19 -5.22 -12.95
N PRO A 438 9.20 -4.89 -12.12
CA PRO A 438 9.06 -4.87 -10.66
C PRO A 438 8.02 -3.91 -10.07
N ALA A 439 7.52 -2.95 -10.86
CA ALA A 439 6.52 -1.98 -10.44
C ALA A 439 5.10 -2.57 -10.34
N LEU A 440 4.82 -3.74 -10.94
CA LEU A 440 3.44 -4.21 -11.14
C LEU A 440 2.58 -4.22 -9.86
N GLU A 441 3.14 -4.68 -8.73
CA GLU A 441 2.35 -4.84 -7.50
C GLU A 441 1.95 -3.48 -6.95
N ARG A 442 2.85 -2.50 -7.02
CA ARG A 442 2.57 -1.13 -6.62
C ARG A 442 1.46 -0.55 -7.49
N ASP A 443 1.59 -0.68 -8.81
CA ASP A 443 0.68 -0.05 -9.77
C ASP A 443 -0.74 -0.63 -9.65
N ILE A 444 -0.86 -1.96 -9.49
CA ILE A 444 -2.16 -2.63 -9.23
C ILE A 444 -2.76 -2.16 -7.92
N VAL A 445 -2.00 -2.18 -6.82
CA VAL A 445 -2.54 -1.83 -5.49
C VAL A 445 -2.93 -0.35 -5.43
N GLN A 446 -2.14 0.55 -6.01
CA GLN A 446 -2.47 1.98 -6.09
C GLN A 446 -3.78 2.20 -6.86
N GLU A 447 -3.96 1.52 -7.99
CA GLU A 447 -5.20 1.63 -8.77
C GLU A 447 -6.41 1.07 -8.00
N VAL A 448 -6.26 -0.04 -7.26
CA VAL A 448 -7.32 -0.57 -6.39
C VAL A 448 -7.73 0.47 -5.33
N HIS A 449 -6.77 1.09 -4.64
CA HIS A 449 -7.07 2.14 -3.66
C HIS A 449 -7.77 3.34 -4.30
N ARG A 450 -7.29 3.81 -5.45
CA ARG A 450 -7.92 4.90 -6.20
C ARG A 450 -9.38 4.58 -6.54
N GLN A 451 -9.64 3.35 -6.97
CA GLN A 451 -10.98 2.88 -7.30
C GLN A 451 -11.89 2.74 -6.07
N ILE A 452 -11.39 2.20 -4.95
CA ILE A 452 -12.15 2.10 -3.70
C ILE A 452 -12.47 3.47 -3.12
N ASP A 453 -11.55 4.43 -3.21
CA ASP A 453 -11.79 5.82 -2.83
C ASP A 453 -12.91 6.43 -3.70
N LEU A 454 -12.91 6.20 -5.02
CA LEU A 454 -14.00 6.62 -5.92
C LEU A 454 -15.33 5.88 -5.66
N ALA A 455 -15.27 4.61 -5.26
CA ALA A 455 -16.42 3.76 -5.05
C ALA A 455 -17.01 3.87 -3.65
N SER A 456 -16.40 4.57 -2.70
CA SER A 456 -16.97 4.78 -1.36
C SER A 456 -17.80 6.07 -1.36
N ASP A 457 -18.88 6.17 -0.58
CA ASP A 457 -19.68 7.41 -0.44
C ASP A 457 -18.96 8.53 0.33
N GLN A 458 -17.63 8.51 0.27
CA GLN A 458 -16.90 9.75 0.19
C GLN A 458 -17.30 10.35 -1.15
N ARG A 459 -18.29 11.25 -1.12
CA ARG A 459 -18.26 12.38 -2.04
C ARG A 459 -16.80 12.68 -2.31
N VAL A 460 -16.45 12.78 -3.58
CA VAL A 460 -15.34 13.59 -4.03
C VAL A 460 -15.62 15.00 -3.49
N ILE A 461 -15.34 15.18 -2.21
CA ILE A 461 -14.78 16.39 -1.67
C ILE A 461 -13.41 16.35 -2.31
N ALA A 462 -13.29 17.02 -3.46
CA ALA A 462 -12.05 17.69 -3.72
C ALA A 462 -11.67 18.41 -2.40
N ASP A 463 -10.51 18.04 -1.84
CA ASP A 463 -9.95 18.47 -0.54
C ASP A 463 -10.45 17.78 0.76
N GLU A 464 -10.19 16.49 0.95
CA GLU A 464 -9.69 16.07 2.27
C GLU A 464 -8.18 15.94 2.23
N THR A 465 -7.50 16.96 2.75
CA THR A 465 -6.06 16.94 2.98
C THR A 465 -5.69 15.76 3.88
N LEU A 466 -4.57 15.06 3.61
CA LEU A 466 -4.09 13.97 4.48
C LEU A 466 -3.91 14.44 5.94
N ILE A 467 -3.55 15.71 6.13
CA ILE A 467 -3.57 16.35 7.44
C ILE A 467 -5.03 16.69 7.80
N ALA A 468 -5.60 15.96 8.77
CA ALA A 468 -6.95 16.20 9.28
C ALA A 468 -7.00 17.40 10.22
N SER A 469 -6.00 17.53 11.09
CA SER A 469 -5.90 18.68 12.00
C SER A 469 -4.47 18.84 12.52
N ILE A 470 -4.15 20.07 12.89
CA ILE A 470 -2.92 20.41 13.61
C ILE A 470 -3.31 21.05 14.94
N SER A 471 -2.78 20.52 16.03
CA SER A 471 -2.95 21.11 17.37
C SER A 471 -1.60 21.47 17.96
N LYS A 472 -1.59 22.45 18.87
CA LYS A 472 -0.39 22.95 19.53
C LYS A 472 -0.45 22.70 21.03
N GLU A 473 0.64 22.19 21.57
CA GLU A 473 0.88 22.02 22.99
C GLU A 473 2.17 22.74 23.39
N THR A 474 2.20 23.27 24.61
CA THR A 474 3.42 23.82 25.21
C THR A 474 3.90 22.84 26.28
N LEU A 475 5.02 22.18 26.02
CA LEU A 475 5.60 21.17 26.90
C LEU A 475 6.32 21.80 28.10
N TRP A 476 7.17 22.79 27.83
CA TRP A 476 7.90 23.54 28.87
C TRP A 476 7.78 25.04 28.58
N ARG A 477 7.33 25.81 29.58
CA ARG A 477 7.16 27.27 29.48
C ARG A 477 8.38 27.99 30.03
N ASN A 478 8.93 28.95 29.29
CA ASN A 478 9.91 29.91 29.78
C ASN A 478 9.81 31.31 29.15
N ARG A 479 8.72 31.68 28.47
CA ARG A 479 8.56 33.06 27.97
C ARG A 479 8.57 34.13 29.06
N ASP A 480 8.25 33.79 30.31
CA ASP A 480 8.33 34.72 31.44
C ASP A 480 9.75 34.87 32.01
N GLY A 481 10.69 34.04 31.58
CA GLY A 481 12.09 34.03 32.02
C GLY A 481 12.32 33.43 33.41
N LYS A 482 11.37 32.65 33.95
CA LYS A 482 11.47 32.08 35.31
C LYS A 482 11.98 30.63 35.36
N SER A 483 12.21 30.00 34.23
CA SER A 483 12.63 28.60 34.11
C SER A 483 13.76 28.43 33.07
N GLN A 484 14.07 27.19 32.69
CA GLN A 484 15.11 26.90 31.71
C GLN A 484 14.55 27.04 30.28
N THR A 485 15.26 27.78 29.41
CA THR A 485 15.00 27.72 27.96
C THR A 485 15.64 26.46 27.39
N TRP A 486 14.82 25.59 26.83
CA TRP A 486 15.27 24.41 26.11
C TRP A 486 15.23 24.64 24.61
N PHE A 487 16.21 24.07 23.92
CA PHE A 487 16.48 24.21 22.51
C PHE A 487 16.79 22.84 21.90
N HIS A 488 16.71 22.72 20.57
CA HIS A 488 16.87 21.45 19.86
C HIS A 488 16.01 20.30 20.41
N PRO A 489 14.69 20.47 20.69
CA PRO A 489 13.85 19.33 21.04
C PRO A 489 13.69 18.42 19.83
N ARG A 490 14.35 17.26 19.85
CA ARG A 490 14.28 16.27 18.78
C ARG A 490 13.86 14.94 19.34
N ALA A 491 12.71 14.43 18.88
CA ALA A 491 12.15 13.18 19.38
C ALA A 491 12.27 12.04 18.38
N CYS A 492 12.34 10.81 18.90
CA CYS A 492 12.09 9.59 18.15
C CYS A 492 11.19 8.66 18.97
N MET A 493 10.51 7.74 18.28
CA MET A 493 9.80 6.63 18.93
C MET A 493 10.75 5.44 19.10
N MET A 494 10.57 4.70 20.18
CA MET A 494 11.28 3.46 20.48
C MET A 494 10.37 2.51 21.28
N PRO A 495 10.59 1.19 21.25
CA PRO A 495 9.85 0.26 22.08
C PRO A 495 10.24 0.40 23.56
N GLY A 496 9.23 0.44 24.43
CA GLY A 496 9.38 0.31 25.89
C GLY A 496 9.62 -1.14 26.32
N VAL A 497 9.87 -1.34 27.62
CA VAL A 497 10.12 -2.67 28.21
C VAL A 497 8.91 -3.61 28.03
N ASP A 498 7.70 -3.07 28.00
CA ASP A 498 6.45 -3.81 27.76
C ASP A 498 6.07 -3.88 26.26
N GLY A 499 6.96 -3.45 25.36
CA GLY A 499 6.73 -3.40 23.92
C GLY A 499 5.88 -2.23 23.43
N LYS A 500 5.36 -1.37 24.33
CA LYS A 500 4.58 -0.19 23.91
C LYS A 500 5.48 0.94 23.40
N PRO A 501 4.99 1.80 22.50
CA PRO A 501 5.74 2.97 22.06
C PRO A 501 6.10 3.91 23.22
N VAL A 502 7.38 4.26 23.32
CA VAL A 502 7.92 5.29 24.21
C VAL A 502 8.60 6.33 23.34
N ALA A 503 8.32 7.61 23.58
CA ALA A 503 9.04 8.69 22.94
C ALA A 503 10.28 9.06 23.76
N LEU A 504 11.41 9.26 23.10
CA LEU A 504 12.61 9.88 23.68
C LEU A 504 12.91 11.18 22.95
N MET A 505 13.11 12.26 23.71
CA MET A 505 13.46 13.58 23.18
C MET A 505 14.82 14.03 23.70
N THR A 506 15.71 14.47 22.81
CA THR A 506 16.93 15.20 23.18
C THR A 506 16.65 16.70 23.28
N LEU A 507 17.34 17.39 24.19
CA LEU A 507 17.16 18.81 24.51
C LEU A 507 18.50 19.45 24.88
N GLN A 508 18.69 20.74 24.62
CA GLN A 508 19.86 21.50 25.08
C GLN A 508 19.46 22.85 25.66
N GLN A 509 20.18 23.32 26.66
CA GLN A 509 20.01 24.68 27.15
C GLN A 509 20.54 25.68 26.11
N ILE A 510 19.84 26.80 25.94
CA ILE A 510 20.32 27.95 25.17
C ILE A 510 20.43 29.16 26.08
N GLY A 511 21.51 29.92 25.93
CA GLY A 511 21.82 31.10 26.74
C GLY A 511 22.47 32.25 25.95
N GLY A 512 22.52 32.12 24.63
CA GLY A 512 23.19 33.04 23.72
C GLY A 512 23.19 32.53 22.27
N SER A 513 23.60 33.38 21.32
CA SER A 513 23.83 32.92 19.93
C SER A 513 24.95 31.89 19.91
N ASP A 514 24.63 30.69 19.41
CA ASP A 514 25.57 29.57 19.31
C ASP A 514 26.12 29.10 20.68
N TYR A 515 25.42 29.43 21.77
CA TYR A 515 25.69 28.89 23.09
C TYR A 515 24.75 27.71 23.36
N PHE A 516 25.30 26.50 23.39
CA PHE A 516 24.58 25.28 23.72
C PHE A 516 25.14 24.67 25.00
N GLY A 517 24.23 24.39 25.94
CA GLY A 517 24.53 23.63 27.15
C GLY A 517 24.69 22.13 26.88
N GLN A 518 24.84 21.36 27.96
CA GLN A 518 24.89 19.90 27.88
C GLN A 518 23.61 19.33 27.24
N VAL A 519 23.76 18.28 26.44
CA VAL A 519 22.64 17.52 25.89
C VAL A 519 21.93 16.77 27.00
N HIS A 520 20.62 16.96 27.09
CA HIS A 520 19.71 16.26 27.98
C HIS A 520 18.79 15.36 27.18
N TRP A 521 18.12 14.43 27.86
CA TRP A 521 17.05 13.62 27.33
C TRP A 521 15.85 13.59 28.28
N SER A 522 14.66 13.42 27.71
CA SER A 522 13.40 13.21 28.41
C SER A 522 12.61 12.13 27.70
N THR A 523 11.72 11.43 28.41
CA THR A 523 10.86 10.39 27.85
C THR A 523 9.40 10.61 28.15
N SER A 524 8.55 10.12 27.25
CA SER A 524 7.11 10.00 27.44
C SER A 524 6.65 8.58 27.13
N SER A 525 5.80 8.02 28.00
CA SER A 525 5.21 6.68 27.84
C SER A 525 3.71 6.72 27.52
N ASP A 526 3.17 7.92 27.28
CA ASP A 526 1.74 8.20 27.06
C ASP A 526 1.50 9.03 25.79
N LEU A 527 2.33 8.80 24.77
CA LEU A 527 2.31 9.52 23.48
C LEU A 527 2.44 11.03 23.64
N GLY A 528 3.42 11.47 24.42
CA GLY A 528 3.82 12.87 24.56
C GLY A 528 2.89 13.70 25.44
N GLN A 529 1.91 13.11 26.12
CA GLN A 529 1.02 13.85 27.04
C GLN A 529 1.77 14.31 28.28
N THR A 530 2.63 13.45 28.83
CA THR A 530 3.53 13.79 29.94
C THR A 530 4.96 13.42 29.61
N TRP A 531 5.90 14.21 30.12
CA TRP A 531 7.33 14.06 29.90
C TRP A 531 8.07 14.04 31.23
N SER A 532 9.08 13.18 31.36
CA SER A 532 9.96 13.19 32.52
C SER A 532 10.81 14.45 32.57
N ASP A 533 11.30 14.83 33.76
CA ASP A 533 12.28 15.92 33.85
C ASP A 533 13.52 15.62 32.98
N PRO A 534 14.02 16.60 32.20
CA PRO A 534 15.20 16.40 31.37
C PRO A 534 16.45 16.05 32.20
N LYS A 535 17.15 14.98 31.79
CA LYS A 535 18.38 14.49 32.46
C LYS A 535 19.58 14.59 31.53
N PRO A 536 20.79 14.92 32.03
CA PRO A 536 21.97 15.05 31.19
C PRO A 536 22.40 13.70 30.59
N ILE A 537 22.86 13.72 29.33
CA ILE A 537 23.62 12.63 28.72
C ILE A 537 25.11 12.93 29.01
N ALA A 538 25.70 12.21 29.96
CA ALA A 538 27.06 12.48 30.44
C ALA A 538 28.11 12.48 29.31
N ALA A 539 28.06 11.47 28.43
CA ALA A 539 28.96 11.33 27.29
C ALA A 539 28.87 12.49 26.26
N LEU A 540 27.78 13.26 26.26
CA LEU A 540 27.59 14.43 25.41
C LEU A 540 27.83 15.77 26.14
N GLY A 541 28.52 15.75 27.29
CA GLY A 541 28.97 16.95 28.01
C GLY A 541 30.12 17.71 27.34
N ARG A 542 30.67 18.75 27.99
CA ARG A 542 31.89 19.43 27.50
C ARG A 542 33.13 18.66 27.93
N ALA A 543 34.06 18.39 27.02
CA ALA A 543 35.31 17.69 27.29
C ALA A 543 36.52 18.54 26.85
N PRO A 544 37.64 18.58 27.59
CA PRO A 544 38.86 19.27 27.16
C PRO A 544 39.36 18.75 25.80
N VAL A 545 39.87 19.66 24.97
CA VAL A 545 40.50 19.28 23.69
C VAL A 545 41.95 18.90 23.93
N PRO A 546 42.40 17.67 23.56
CA PRO A 546 43.80 17.29 23.70
C PRO A 546 44.75 18.24 22.95
N GLY A 547 45.85 18.64 23.60
CA GLY A 547 46.86 19.54 23.03
C GLY A 547 46.52 21.03 23.11
N HIS A 548 45.44 21.40 23.81
CA HIS A 548 45.04 22.79 24.04
C HIS A 548 45.09 23.13 25.53
N ASP A 549 46.03 24.00 25.93
CA ASP A 549 46.19 24.44 27.32
C ASP A 549 45.34 25.69 27.67
N ASP A 550 44.53 26.18 26.71
CA ASP A 550 43.78 27.44 26.77
C ASP A 550 42.28 27.27 27.12
N ASP A 551 41.95 26.22 27.90
CA ASP A 551 40.59 25.82 28.32
C ASP A 551 39.61 25.55 27.15
N LEU A 552 40.13 25.23 25.96
CA LEU A 552 39.28 24.85 24.84
C LEU A 552 38.59 23.51 25.13
N LYS A 553 37.26 23.49 25.04
CA LYS A 553 36.41 22.32 25.29
C LYS A 553 35.54 21.98 24.09
N ALA A 554 35.54 20.70 23.71
CA ALA A 554 34.63 20.12 22.74
C ALA A 554 33.27 19.81 23.36
N ALA A 555 32.22 20.41 22.82
CA ALA A 555 30.82 20.12 23.11
C ALA A 555 30.14 19.53 21.86
N VAL A 556 28.86 19.18 21.98
CA VAL A 556 28.06 18.63 20.88
C VAL A 556 26.80 19.47 20.72
N CYS A 557 26.37 19.71 19.49
CA CYS A 557 25.08 20.34 19.19
C CYS A 557 24.34 19.61 18.05
N ASP A 558 23.09 20.02 17.82
CA ASP A 558 22.21 19.47 16.77
C ASP A 558 21.99 17.96 16.84
N VAL A 559 21.87 17.43 18.06
CA VAL A 559 21.75 15.98 18.30
C VAL A 559 20.36 15.47 17.96
N VAL A 560 20.27 14.57 16.98
CA VAL A 560 19.06 13.87 16.55
C VAL A 560 19.11 12.41 17.05
N PRO A 561 18.16 11.97 17.90
CA PRO A 561 18.00 10.57 18.26
C PRO A 561 17.22 9.81 17.16
N GLN A 562 17.55 8.55 16.96
CA GLN A 562 16.81 7.63 16.10
C GLN A 562 16.96 6.21 16.65
N TYR A 563 15.86 5.48 16.82
CA TYR A 563 15.92 4.07 17.18
C TYR A 563 16.17 3.21 15.95
N ASP A 564 17.02 2.20 16.08
CA ASP A 564 17.24 1.18 15.06
C ASP A 564 16.55 -0.14 15.50
N PRO A 565 15.52 -0.62 14.77
CA PRO A 565 14.78 -1.84 15.11
C PRO A 565 15.61 -3.11 14.97
N ILE A 566 16.56 -3.12 14.04
CA ILE A 566 17.37 -4.30 13.69
C ILE A 566 18.46 -4.47 14.74
N ALA A 567 19.18 -3.40 15.03
CA ALA A 567 20.24 -3.37 16.02
C ALA A 567 19.72 -3.24 17.46
N LYS A 568 18.43 -2.90 17.62
CA LYS A 568 17.77 -2.72 18.92
C LYS A 568 18.45 -1.68 19.82
N SER A 569 18.92 -0.61 19.20
CA SER A 569 19.75 0.41 19.83
C SER A 569 19.35 1.78 19.31
N LEU A 570 19.34 2.78 20.19
CA LEU A 570 19.10 4.17 19.78
C LEU A 570 20.42 4.84 19.45
N LEU A 571 20.50 5.48 18.29
CA LEU A 571 21.62 6.28 17.83
C LEU A 571 21.30 7.78 18.00
N ALA A 572 22.00 8.46 18.90
CA ALA A 572 21.91 9.91 19.08
C ALA A 572 23.16 10.58 18.50
N MET A 573 22.99 11.32 17.41
CA MET A 573 24.10 11.92 16.65
C MET A 573 23.92 13.41 16.45
N GLY A 574 24.97 14.17 16.74
CA GLY A 574 25.11 15.59 16.39
C GLY A 574 26.50 15.85 15.81
N HIS A 575 27.03 17.06 16.00
CA HIS A 575 28.41 17.38 15.61
C HIS A 575 29.16 18.17 16.67
N VAL A 576 30.49 18.10 16.61
CA VAL A 576 31.36 18.78 17.57
C VAL A 576 31.39 20.29 17.34
N VAL A 577 31.38 21.05 18.44
CA VAL A 577 31.60 22.50 18.49
C VAL A 577 32.49 22.84 19.68
N PHE A 578 33.17 23.99 19.64
CA PHE A 578 34.21 24.31 20.65
C PHE A 578 33.91 25.59 21.46
N TYR A 579 34.24 25.55 22.74
CA TYR A 579 33.98 26.62 23.72
C TYR A 579 35.22 26.88 24.59
N LYS A 580 35.36 28.10 25.12
CA LYS A 580 36.25 28.44 26.24
C LYS A 580 35.40 29.02 27.37
N GLY A 581 35.31 28.35 28.51
CA GLY A 581 34.27 28.67 29.51
C GLY A 581 32.87 28.69 28.87
N ASP A 582 32.17 29.82 29.00
CA ASP A 582 30.85 30.06 28.38
C ASP A 582 30.92 30.77 27.01
N TYR A 583 32.12 31.08 26.54
CA TYR A 583 32.35 31.73 25.26
C TYR A 583 32.38 30.70 24.13
N PHE A 584 31.51 30.85 23.13
CA PHE A 584 31.60 30.10 21.87
C PHE A 584 32.87 30.52 21.14
N ALA A 585 33.83 29.60 21.01
CA ALA A 585 35.20 29.90 20.60
C ALA A 585 35.30 30.15 19.09
N ARG A 586 34.72 31.25 18.59
CA ARG A 586 34.58 31.54 17.16
C ARG A 586 35.91 31.55 16.40
N LYS A 587 36.99 32.01 17.05
CA LYS A 587 38.33 32.12 16.42
C LYS A 587 39.12 30.82 16.50
N GLU A 588 38.83 30.00 17.49
CA GLU A 588 39.53 28.75 17.80
C GLU A 588 38.70 27.51 17.44
N GLN A 589 37.66 27.66 16.61
CA GLN A 589 36.94 26.51 16.07
C GLN A 589 37.91 25.61 15.31
N LEU A 590 37.88 24.32 15.64
CA LEU A 590 38.59 23.30 14.88
C LEU A 590 37.65 22.65 13.85
N SER A 591 38.18 21.69 13.09
CA SER A 591 37.38 20.94 12.12
C SER A 591 36.16 20.28 12.77
N ARG A 592 35.02 20.36 12.09
CA ARG A 592 33.75 19.81 12.58
C ARG A 592 33.50 18.42 12.00
N TYR A 593 33.14 17.49 12.86
CA TYR A 593 32.85 16.11 12.54
C TYR A 593 31.64 15.59 13.34
N PRO A 594 30.94 14.53 12.87
CA PRO A 594 29.81 13.96 13.58
C PRO A 594 30.27 13.24 14.85
N VAL A 595 29.52 13.45 15.92
CA VAL A 595 29.72 12.81 17.22
C VAL A 595 28.43 12.12 17.61
N TYR A 596 28.53 10.88 18.08
CA TYR A 596 27.36 10.09 18.47
C TYR A 596 27.58 9.29 19.75
N VAL A 597 26.46 8.91 20.35
CA VAL A 597 26.37 7.91 21.42
C VAL A 597 25.25 6.94 21.05
N THR A 598 25.32 5.73 21.58
CA THR A 598 24.23 4.76 21.50
C THR A 598 23.54 4.62 22.84
N ARG A 599 22.28 4.17 22.84
CA ARG A 599 21.57 3.76 24.05
C ARG A 599 20.97 2.38 23.82
N ASP A 600 21.33 1.45 24.68
CA ASP A 600 20.82 0.09 24.62
C ASP A 600 19.38 -0.02 25.15
N GLN A 601 18.85 -1.25 25.13
CA GLN A 601 17.50 -1.54 25.62
C GLN A 601 17.35 -1.42 27.15
N ASP A 602 18.42 -1.65 27.92
CA ASP A 602 18.39 -1.49 29.38
C ASP A 602 18.41 -0.02 29.81
N GLY A 603 18.80 0.85 28.88
CA GLY A 603 18.73 2.28 28.96
C GLY A 603 20.06 2.97 29.24
N THR A 604 21.15 2.22 29.20
CA THR A 604 22.51 2.69 29.37
C THR A 604 22.98 3.43 28.12
N TRP A 605 23.55 4.62 28.32
CA TRP A 605 24.20 5.40 27.28
C TRP A 605 25.66 4.96 27.11
N SER A 606 26.11 4.80 25.86
CA SER A 606 27.50 4.51 25.56
C SER A 606 28.42 5.71 25.79
N GLU A 607 29.72 5.45 25.80
CA GLU A 607 30.74 6.48 25.63
C GLU A 607 30.59 7.22 24.29
N ARG A 608 31.14 8.44 24.24
CA ARG A 608 31.18 9.28 23.04
C ARG A 608 32.02 8.63 21.94
N LYS A 609 31.48 8.60 20.72
CA LYS A 609 32.15 8.10 19.52
C LYS A 609 32.16 9.17 18.42
N ILE A 610 33.14 9.07 17.51
CA ILE A 610 33.25 9.94 16.33
C ILE A 610 32.94 9.07 15.11
N LEU A 611 32.08 9.54 14.21
CA LEU A 611 31.91 8.92 12.90
C LEU A 611 33.08 9.36 12.02
N GLN A 612 34.04 8.46 11.77
CA GLN A 612 35.25 8.78 11.01
C GLN A 612 34.96 8.81 9.50
N TRP A 613 35.52 9.80 8.81
CA TRP A 613 35.54 9.89 7.35
C TRP A 613 36.83 10.57 6.88
N ASP A 614 37.76 9.77 6.35
CA ASP A 614 39.12 10.21 5.98
C ASP A 614 39.21 10.79 4.55
N ASP A 615 38.13 11.41 4.07
CA ASP A 615 38.10 12.02 2.74
C ASP A 615 38.55 13.48 2.80
N PRO A 616 39.54 13.91 1.99
CA PRO A 616 40.03 15.29 1.99
C PRO A 616 38.96 16.31 1.63
N ARG A 617 37.87 15.90 0.95
CA ARG A 617 36.70 16.75 0.68
C ARG A 617 36.06 17.27 1.97
N GLY A 618 36.17 16.56 3.09
CA GLY A 618 35.60 16.92 4.40
C GLY A 618 36.60 17.51 5.39
N SER A 619 37.81 17.87 4.96
CA SER A 619 38.93 18.23 5.86
C SER A 619 38.69 19.41 6.83
N ASN A 620 37.79 20.34 6.49
CA ASN A 620 37.37 21.42 7.41
C ASN A 620 36.07 21.05 8.14
N ILE A 621 35.10 20.49 7.42
CA ILE A 621 33.83 20.07 7.98
C ILE A 621 33.27 18.86 7.24
N TYR A 622 32.69 17.94 8.00
CA TYR A 622 31.65 17.02 7.55
C TYR A 622 30.66 16.78 8.69
N SER A 623 29.36 16.84 8.42
CA SER A 623 28.33 16.79 9.47
C SER A 623 26.98 16.32 8.93
N ASN A 624 26.25 15.54 9.72
CA ASN A 624 24.83 15.23 9.55
C ASN A 624 23.98 15.95 10.62
N GLY A 625 24.55 16.92 11.35
CA GLY A 625 23.85 17.59 12.46
C GLY A 625 22.52 18.16 12.02
N CYS A 626 21.47 17.88 12.81
CA CYS A 626 20.06 18.13 12.55
C CYS A 626 19.33 17.24 11.53
N GLY A 627 20.07 16.49 10.70
CA GLY A 627 19.53 15.75 9.57
C GLY A 627 18.73 14.50 9.95
N GLN A 628 17.66 14.25 9.21
CA GLN A 628 16.96 12.96 9.21
C GLN A 628 17.76 11.90 8.45
N ARG A 629 17.55 10.65 8.84
CA ARG A 629 18.26 9.45 8.35
C ARG A 629 17.25 8.33 8.13
N VAL A 630 17.62 7.34 7.32
CA VAL A 630 16.79 6.15 7.04
C VAL A 630 17.54 4.90 7.48
N VAL A 631 16.87 4.03 8.24
CA VAL A 631 17.38 2.68 8.53
C VAL A 631 16.95 1.78 7.38
N LEU A 632 17.92 1.18 6.71
CA LEU A 632 17.70 0.30 5.56
C LEU A 632 17.30 -1.11 6.03
N PRO A 633 16.62 -1.91 5.19
CA PRO A 633 16.18 -3.26 5.57
C PRO A 633 17.29 -4.21 6.02
N ASN A 634 18.54 -3.94 5.65
CA ASN A 634 19.71 -4.71 6.05
C ASN A 634 20.37 -4.22 7.36
N GLY A 635 19.80 -3.21 8.02
CA GLY A 635 20.34 -2.58 9.24
C GLY A 635 21.43 -1.52 8.98
N ASP A 636 21.77 -1.25 7.73
CA ASP A 636 22.62 -0.10 7.41
C ASP A 636 21.82 1.21 7.57
N VAL A 637 22.53 2.32 7.79
CA VAL A 637 21.95 3.65 7.93
C VAL A 637 22.31 4.51 6.73
N LEU A 638 21.29 4.98 6.03
CA LEU A 638 21.43 6.02 5.03
C LEU A 638 21.29 7.39 5.70
N LEU A 639 22.30 8.23 5.55
CA LEU A 639 22.35 9.60 6.05
C LEU A 639 22.92 10.52 4.97
N SER A 640 23.20 11.77 5.35
CA SER A 640 23.83 12.73 4.45
C SER A 640 24.85 13.60 5.16
N PHE A 641 25.87 14.05 4.43
CA PHE A 641 26.82 15.04 4.93
C PHE A 641 26.59 16.39 4.29
N THR A 642 26.61 17.45 5.10
CA THR A 642 27.21 18.73 4.70
C THR A 642 28.72 18.63 4.88
N PHE A 643 29.52 18.91 3.86
CA PHE A 643 30.98 18.81 3.97
C PHE A 643 31.73 19.82 3.10
N GLY A 644 32.98 20.11 3.45
CA GLY A 644 33.84 20.94 2.63
C GLY A 644 35.27 21.04 3.18
N PRO A 645 36.25 21.36 2.32
CA PRO A 645 37.63 21.61 2.73
C PRO A 645 37.85 23.03 3.26
N LYS A 646 36.81 23.89 3.21
CA LYS A 646 36.83 25.30 3.63
C LYS A 646 35.50 25.65 4.29
N GLU A 647 35.45 26.84 4.91
CA GLU A 647 34.23 27.33 5.56
C GLU A 647 33.12 27.72 4.58
N ILE A 648 33.48 28.02 3.32
CA ILE A 648 32.58 28.41 2.22
C ILE A 648 32.43 27.29 1.18
N ASN A 649 31.41 27.39 0.33
CA ASN A 649 31.15 26.46 -0.78
C ASN A 649 31.05 24.99 -0.34
N ARG A 650 30.42 24.76 0.81
CA ARG A 650 30.12 23.42 1.32
C ARG A 650 29.17 22.70 0.37
N MET A 651 29.34 21.39 0.35
CA MET A 651 28.67 20.44 -0.51
C MET A 651 27.75 19.56 0.32
N VAL A 652 26.79 18.93 -0.36
CA VAL A 652 25.94 17.90 0.24
C VAL A 652 26.09 16.60 -0.53
N SER A 653 26.09 15.46 0.16
CA SER A 653 26.05 14.14 -0.47
C SER A 653 25.34 13.12 0.42
N GLY A 654 24.80 12.08 -0.21
CA GLY A 654 24.33 10.88 0.45
C GLY A 654 25.49 10.08 1.03
N VAL A 655 25.23 9.44 2.16
CA VAL A 655 26.20 8.63 2.89
C VAL A 655 25.55 7.34 3.30
N HIS A 656 26.16 6.23 2.91
CA HIS A 656 25.78 4.91 3.34
C HIS A 656 26.74 4.47 4.44
N ALA A 657 26.22 4.15 5.62
CA ALA A 657 27.00 3.72 6.76
C ALA A 657 26.46 2.39 7.33
N SER A 658 27.34 1.50 7.77
CA SER A 658 26.90 0.33 8.55
C SER A 658 26.74 0.68 10.02
N PHE A 659 25.74 0.08 10.66
CA PHE A 659 25.52 0.16 12.09
C PHE A 659 25.30 -1.24 12.68
N ASP A 660 26.06 -1.59 13.73
CA ASP A 660 25.96 -2.89 14.42
C ASP A 660 25.27 -2.78 15.80
N GLY A 661 24.67 -1.62 16.10
CA GLY A 661 24.08 -1.30 17.41
C GLY A 661 25.03 -0.58 18.36
N GLU A 662 26.33 -0.63 18.09
CA GLU A 662 27.35 0.05 18.89
C GLU A 662 28.14 1.07 18.03
N ARG A 663 28.57 0.66 16.84
CA ARG A 663 29.51 1.39 16.00
C ARG A 663 28.90 1.70 14.64
N LEU A 664 28.96 2.97 14.29
CA LEU A 664 28.62 3.48 12.97
C LEU A 664 29.90 3.66 12.14
N LYS A 665 29.91 3.16 10.91
CA LYS A 665 31.05 3.24 10.00
C LYS A 665 30.61 3.64 8.59
N VAL A 666 31.22 4.69 8.03
CA VAL A 666 30.99 5.09 6.64
C VAL A 666 31.46 3.96 5.71
N LYS A 667 30.55 3.49 4.85
CA LYS A 667 30.84 2.55 3.77
C LYS A 667 31.11 3.29 2.47
N GLU A 668 30.21 4.21 2.12
CA GLU A 668 30.25 4.91 0.85
C GLU A 668 29.69 6.32 0.98
N VAL A 669 30.26 7.26 0.21
CA VAL A 669 29.77 8.64 0.10
C VAL A 669 29.63 8.97 -1.37
N GLY A 670 28.44 9.41 -1.75
CA GLY A 670 28.10 9.66 -3.16
C GLY A 670 28.79 10.87 -3.78
N PRO A 671 28.38 11.21 -5.03
CA PRO A 671 28.76 12.46 -5.68
C PRO A 671 28.29 13.69 -4.90
N ALA A 672 29.01 14.80 -5.07
CA ALA A 672 28.74 16.05 -4.36
C ALA A 672 27.71 16.92 -5.10
N LEU A 673 26.61 17.25 -4.43
CA LEU A 673 25.77 18.39 -4.78
C LEU A 673 26.46 19.68 -4.35
N ARG A 674 26.37 20.73 -5.19
CA ARG A 674 27.14 21.98 -5.01
C ARG A 674 26.26 23.22 -5.07
N ASN A 675 26.63 24.23 -4.28
CA ASN A 675 26.17 25.61 -4.38
C ASN A 675 27.36 26.53 -4.00
N ASP A 676 27.61 27.57 -4.79
CA ASP A 676 28.74 28.49 -4.65
C ASP A 676 28.38 29.80 -3.93
N LYS A 677 27.16 29.92 -3.39
CA LYS A 677 26.69 31.08 -2.64
C LYS A 677 26.91 30.90 -1.14
N GLY A 678 27.51 31.92 -0.52
CA GLY A 678 27.77 31.97 0.92
C GLY A 678 28.53 30.73 1.40
N ARG A 679 27.99 30.06 2.42
CA ARG A 679 28.54 28.81 2.93
C ARG A 679 28.30 27.59 2.04
N GLY A 680 27.50 27.67 0.98
CA GLY A 680 27.11 26.54 0.12
C GLY A 680 25.85 25.82 0.61
N LEU A 681 25.79 24.50 0.37
CA LEU A 681 24.67 23.66 0.81
C LEU A 681 24.87 23.19 2.25
N LEU A 682 23.80 23.24 3.04
CA LEU A 682 23.84 23.02 4.48
C LEU A 682 22.65 22.18 4.95
N GLU A 683 22.85 21.48 6.06
CA GLU A 683 21.82 20.85 6.90
C GLU A 683 20.83 19.99 6.11
N PRO A 684 21.32 18.95 5.41
CA PRO A 684 20.46 18.05 4.67
C PRO A 684 19.67 17.09 5.57
N SER A 685 18.44 16.77 5.15
CA SER A 685 17.59 15.74 5.74
C SER A 685 17.16 14.74 4.68
N VAL A 686 17.21 13.45 5.02
CA VAL A 686 16.87 12.34 4.11
C VAL A 686 15.60 11.62 4.58
N THR A 687 14.74 11.22 3.64
CA THR A 687 13.64 10.26 3.85
C THR A 687 13.56 9.28 2.68
N GLU A 688 12.90 8.15 2.91
CA GLU A 688 12.41 7.27 1.84
C GLU A 688 10.92 7.58 1.59
N PHE A 689 10.51 7.64 0.33
CA PHE A 689 9.11 7.73 -0.07
C PHE A 689 8.95 7.17 -1.50
N ASP A 690 7.93 6.32 -1.69
CA ASP A 690 7.63 5.61 -2.94
C ASP A 690 8.85 4.88 -3.55
N GLY A 691 9.63 4.22 -2.71
CA GLY A 691 10.82 3.45 -3.12
C GLY A 691 11.99 4.30 -3.63
N LYS A 692 11.95 5.62 -3.43
CA LYS A 692 13.05 6.56 -3.73
C LYS A 692 13.52 7.25 -2.46
N PHE A 693 14.77 7.69 -2.48
CA PHE A 693 15.37 8.51 -1.43
C PHE A 693 15.32 9.99 -1.80
N TRP A 694 14.80 10.79 -0.87
CA TRP A 694 14.58 12.22 -1.03
C TRP A 694 15.49 12.98 -0.07
N ILE A 695 16.17 14.01 -0.57
CA ILE A 695 17.03 14.87 0.24
C ILE A 695 16.58 16.32 0.11
N THR A 696 16.35 16.99 1.23
CA THR A 696 16.15 18.44 1.29
C THR A 696 17.40 19.10 1.85
N MET A 697 17.67 20.34 1.46
CA MET A 697 18.85 21.10 1.89
C MET A 697 18.59 22.60 1.82
N ARG A 698 19.29 23.38 2.64
CA ARG A 698 19.22 24.85 2.63
C ARG A 698 20.50 25.48 2.10
N ALA A 699 20.39 26.71 1.59
CA ALA A 699 21.52 27.52 1.18
C ALA A 699 21.35 28.99 1.61
N GLU A 700 22.37 29.81 1.39
CA GLU A 700 22.38 31.24 1.75
C GLU A 700 22.12 32.16 0.55
N ASP A 701 21.24 31.72 -0.34
CA ASP A 701 20.87 32.40 -1.60
C ASP A 701 19.34 32.60 -1.71
N ASN A 702 18.68 32.63 -0.57
CA ASN A 702 17.23 32.74 -0.42
C ASN A 702 16.44 31.55 -1.00
N ARG A 703 17.05 30.36 -1.10
CA ARG A 703 16.40 29.14 -1.61
C ARG A 703 16.62 27.92 -0.72
N GLY A 704 15.59 27.08 -0.66
CA GLY A 704 15.69 25.67 -0.28
C GLY A 704 15.71 24.79 -1.52
N TYR A 705 16.26 23.57 -1.38
CA TYR A 705 16.44 22.64 -2.50
C TYR A 705 15.98 21.23 -2.15
N VAL A 706 15.64 20.49 -3.20
CA VAL A 706 15.33 19.06 -3.19
C VAL A 706 16.18 18.31 -4.21
N SER A 707 16.52 17.06 -3.91
CA SER A 707 16.99 16.09 -4.91
C SER A 707 16.46 14.69 -4.59
N VAL A 708 16.50 13.81 -5.59
CA VAL A 708 15.99 12.44 -5.55
C VAL A 708 17.09 11.48 -5.99
N SER A 709 17.07 10.28 -5.43
CA SER A 709 17.96 9.17 -5.78
C SER A 709 17.21 7.85 -5.66
N ASP A 710 17.57 6.86 -6.50
CA ASP A 710 17.06 5.50 -6.37
C ASP A 710 17.83 4.66 -5.32
N ASP A 711 19.07 5.06 -4.99
CA ASP A 711 19.95 4.33 -4.07
C ASP A 711 20.39 5.11 -2.83
N GLY A 712 20.04 6.41 -2.77
CA GLY A 712 20.37 7.28 -1.64
C GLY A 712 21.80 7.84 -1.66
N LEU A 713 22.59 7.52 -2.68
CA LEU A 713 23.96 7.99 -2.89
C LEU A 713 24.05 8.87 -4.14
N ASN A 714 23.53 8.37 -5.25
CA ASN A 714 23.55 9.00 -6.56
C ASN A 714 22.31 9.89 -6.73
N TYR A 715 22.35 11.06 -6.08
CA TYR A 715 21.31 12.06 -6.22
C TYR A 715 21.38 12.77 -7.57
N GLU A 716 20.21 13.01 -8.15
CA GLU A 716 20.05 13.81 -9.35
C GLU A 716 20.44 15.28 -9.11
N ALA A 717 20.40 16.09 -10.18
CA ALA A 717 20.62 17.53 -10.07
C ALA A 717 19.59 18.16 -9.10
N LYS A 718 20.08 18.93 -8.13
CA LYS A 718 19.23 19.62 -7.15
C LYS A 718 18.28 20.62 -7.84
N GLN A 719 17.05 20.69 -7.36
CA GLN A 719 16.02 21.63 -7.80
C GLN A 719 15.68 22.59 -6.65
N ALA A 720 15.53 23.88 -6.95
CA ALA A 720 15.07 24.85 -5.95
C ALA A 720 13.56 24.70 -5.74
N TRP A 721 13.09 24.87 -4.51
CA TRP A 721 11.66 24.81 -4.22
C TRP A 721 10.90 25.94 -4.94
N ALA A 722 9.79 25.53 -5.54
CA ALA A 722 8.79 26.39 -6.15
C ALA A 722 7.41 25.87 -5.75
N TRP A 723 6.39 26.68 -5.93
CA TRP A 723 5.00 26.25 -5.95
C TRP A 723 4.71 25.42 -7.21
N ASP A 724 3.61 24.70 -7.20
CA ASP A 724 3.09 23.91 -8.31
C ASP A 724 2.72 24.73 -9.55
N ASP A 725 2.52 26.04 -9.38
CA ASP A 725 2.39 27.02 -10.46
C ASP A 725 3.75 27.53 -11.03
N GLY A 726 4.87 27.04 -10.49
CA GLY A 726 6.24 27.42 -10.87
C GLY A 726 6.80 28.65 -10.16
N THR A 727 6.02 29.32 -9.30
CA THR A 727 6.48 30.50 -8.55
C THR A 727 7.55 30.10 -7.52
N PRO A 728 8.75 30.72 -7.53
CA PRO A 728 9.79 30.41 -6.56
C PRO A 728 9.36 30.69 -5.11
N ILE A 729 9.81 29.85 -4.18
CA ILE A 729 9.56 30.05 -2.75
C ILE A 729 10.81 30.67 -2.11
N GLU A 730 10.69 31.91 -1.62
CA GLU A 730 11.78 32.56 -0.89
C GLU A 730 11.93 31.96 0.52
N MET A 731 13.08 31.33 0.76
CA MET A 731 13.40 30.66 2.02
C MET A 731 14.73 31.17 2.54
N SER A 732 14.88 31.37 3.84
CA SER A 732 16.17 31.76 4.42
C SER A 732 16.99 30.55 4.87
N THR A 733 18.07 30.83 5.60
CA THR A 733 19.02 29.84 6.16
C THR A 733 18.44 29.12 7.39
N THR A 734 17.34 28.38 7.19
CA THR A 734 16.63 27.59 8.21
C THR A 734 16.49 26.13 7.77
N GLN A 735 16.53 25.20 8.73
CA GLN A 735 16.38 23.76 8.49
C GLN A 735 15.03 23.45 7.84
N GLN A 736 15.01 22.36 7.07
CA GLN A 736 13.81 21.80 6.45
C GLN A 736 13.78 20.31 6.82
N HIS A 737 12.60 19.79 7.14
CA HIS A 737 12.44 18.38 7.52
C HIS A 737 11.29 17.75 6.77
N TRP A 738 11.48 16.49 6.42
CA TRP A 738 10.46 15.64 5.81
C TRP A 738 9.45 15.19 6.87
N LEU A 739 8.18 15.30 6.51
CA LEU A 739 7.07 14.68 7.20
C LEU A 739 6.48 13.64 6.23
N THR A 740 6.79 12.37 6.48
CA THR A 740 6.48 11.30 5.54
C THR A 740 5.25 10.54 6.00
N HIS A 741 4.25 10.46 5.13
CA HIS A 741 3.07 9.63 5.25
C HIS A 741 3.10 8.55 4.16
N SER A 742 2.56 7.36 4.39
CA SER A 742 2.51 6.29 3.38
C SER A 742 1.82 6.69 2.08
N ASP A 743 0.93 7.68 2.15
CA ASP A 743 0.14 8.21 1.02
C ASP A 743 0.58 9.59 0.54
N GLY A 744 1.63 10.18 1.12
CA GLY A 744 2.07 11.51 0.73
C GLY A 744 3.37 11.97 1.39
N LEU A 745 4.16 12.72 0.65
CA LEU A 745 5.39 13.35 1.15
C LEU A 745 5.12 14.82 1.47
N PHE A 746 5.52 15.27 2.65
CA PHE A 746 5.35 16.66 3.08
C PHE A 746 6.68 17.27 3.51
N LEU A 747 6.80 18.59 3.33
CA LEU A 747 7.93 19.38 3.82
C LEU A 747 7.45 20.27 4.96
N VAL A 748 8.17 20.25 6.09
CA VAL A 748 8.02 21.22 7.19
C VAL A 748 9.14 22.24 7.10
N TYR A 749 8.80 23.54 7.05
CA TYR A 749 9.75 24.59 6.68
C TYR A 749 9.32 26.00 7.14
N THR A 750 10.19 26.97 6.90
CA THR A 750 9.91 28.41 7.04
C THR A 750 10.15 29.11 5.71
N ARG A 751 9.32 30.09 5.35
CA ARG A 751 9.48 30.91 4.15
C ARG A 751 9.18 32.38 4.45
N GLN A 752 9.57 33.26 3.53
CA GLN A 752 9.11 34.65 3.57
C GLN A 752 7.59 34.70 3.47
N ASP A 753 7.00 35.57 4.28
CA ASP A 753 5.58 35.84 4.33
C ASP A 753 5.33 37.31 4.71
N GLN A 754 4.19 37.86 4.32
CA GLN A 754 3.82 39.24 4.66
C GLN A 754 3.81 39.47 6.18
N SER A 755 3.52 38.45 6.99
CA SER A 755 3.50 38.56 8.45
C SER A 755 4.90 38.58 9.10
N ASN A 756 5.96 38.22 8.37
CA ASN A 756 7.28 37.98 8.95
C ASN A 756 8.43 38.73 8.24
N GLU A 757 8.14 39.69 7.37
CA GLU A 757 9.15 40.36 6.53
C GLU A 757 10.35 40.92 7.30
N LYS A 758 10.14 41.45 8.51
CA LYS A 758 11.21 41.99 9.38
C LYS A 758 11.70 41.01 10.44
N VAL A 759 11.12 39.81 10.52
CA VAL A 759 11.58 38.74 11.41
C VAL A 759 12.90 38.19 10.88
N MET A 760 13.88 38.04 11.77
CA MET A 760 15.21 37.53 11.43
C MET A 760 15.11 36.21 10.65
N ARG A 761 15.52 36.25 9.37
CA ARG A 761 15.56 35.09 8.46
C ARG A 761 14.20 34.39 8.29
N TRP A 762 13.09 35.10 8.52
CA TRP A 762 11.73 34.55 8.39
C TRP A 762 11.50 33.28 9.22
N ARG A 763 12.19 33.15 10.37
CA ARG A 763 12.22 31.94 11.22
C ARG A 763 10.93 31.67 12.01
N SER A 764 9.83 32.28 11.61
CA SER A 764 8.50 32.09 12.18
C SER A 764 7.48 32.68 11.19
N PRO A 765 6.30 32.08 10.98
CA PRO A 765 5.81 30.80 11.53
C PRO A 765 6.47 29.55 10.92
N LEU A 766 6.08 28.37 11.41
CA LEU A 766 6.37 27.08 10.76
C LEU A 766 5.19 26.62 9.90
N TRP A 767 5.51 26.19 8.69
CA TRP A 767 4.57 25.72 7.68
C TRP A 767 4.79 24.25 7.37
N VAL A 768 3.76 23.59 6.86
CA VAL A 768 3.82 22.28 6.22
C VAL A 768 3.10 22.35 4.87
N ALA A 769 3.67 21.74 3.83
CA ALA A 769 3.01 21.60 2.53
C ALA A 769 3.32 20.23 1.92
N GLN A 770 2.39 19.68 1.15
CA GLN A 770 2.60 18.45 0.40
C GLN A 770 3.54 18.70 -0.78
N VAL A 771 4.33 17.69 -1.11
CA VAL A 771 5.24 17.68 -2.26
C VAL A 771 4.56 16.98 -3.43
N ASP A 772 4.52 17.65 -4.58
CA ASP A 772 4.26 17.02 -5.88
C ASP A 772 5.55 16.27 -6.26
N THR A 773 5.54 14.94 -6.14
CA THR A 773 6.74 14.11 -6.33
C THR A 773 7.17 14.02 -7.79
N ASP A 774 6.26 14.21 -8.73
CA ASP A 774 6.58 14.18 -10.16
C ASP A 774 7.28 15.47 -10.57
N LYS A 775 6.76 16.62 -10.12
CA LYS A 775 7.31 17.94 -10.44
C LYS A 775 8.41 18.40 -9.48
N ARG A 776 8.54 17.75 -8.31
CA ARG A 776 9.49 18.10 -7.24
C ARG A 776 9.30 19.54 -6.75
N CYS A 777 8.05 19.92 -6.51
CA CYS A 777 7.63 21.24 -6.02
C CYS A 777 6.65 21.10 -4.85
N LEU A 778 6.32 22.20 -4.18
CA LEU A 778 5.32 22.20 -3.11
C LEU A 778 3.95 22.55 -3.68
N ILE A 779 2.91 21.83 -3.27
CA ILE A 779 1.53 22.08 -3.69
C ILE A 779 0.97 23.21 -2.84
N LYS A 780 0.76 24.38 -3.44
CA LYS A 780 0.43 25.61 -2.70
C LYS A 780 -0.88 25.52 -1.92
N SER A 781 -1.90 24.88 -2.49
CA SER A 781 -3.21 24.71 -1.83
C SER A 781 -3.17 23.85 -0.57
N THR A 782 -2.12 23.05 -0.39
CA THR A 782 -1.96 22.15 0.78
C THR A 782 -1.19 22.78 1.93
N GLU A 783 -0.69 24.01 1.77
CA GLU A 783 0.11 24.65 2.80
C GLU A 783 -0.74 24.96 4.05
N GLN A 784 -0.29 24.50 5.21
CA GLN A 784 -0.94 24.75 6.50
C GLN A 784 0.06 25.27 7.53
N LEU A 785 -0.44 26.04 8.51
CA LEU A 785 0.34 26.47 9.67
C LEU A 785 0.55 25.30 10.63
N VAL A 786 1.80 24.94 10.88
CA VAL A 786 2.17 23.97 11.92
C VAL A 786 2.20 24.65 13.28
N LEU A 787 2.93 25.77 13.37
CA LEU A 787 3.00 26.60 14.55
C LEU A 787 2.95 28.07 14.14
N PRO A 788 1.98 28.85 14.65
CA PRO A 788 1.79 30.23 14.25
C PRO A 788 2.88 31.14 14.82
N LEU A 789 3.09 32.28 14.16
CA LEU A 789 3.90 33.36 14.67
C LEU A 789 3.24 33.92 15.93
N VAL A 790 4.01 34.07 17.00
CA VAL A 790 3.53 34.68 18.24
C VAL A 790 4.31 35.97 18.49
N GLY A 791 3.62 37.10 18.40
CA GLY A 791 4.19 38.44 18.43
C GLY A 791 3.81 39.23 17.17
N ASP A 792 4.52 40.32 16.91
CA ASP A 792 4.33 41.16 15.72
C ASP A 792 5.60 41.14 14.88
N GLY A 793 5.54 40.51 13.71
CA GLY A 793 6.69 40.34 12.82
C GLY A 793 7.08 41.59 12.03
N ILE A 794 6.32 42.68 12.12
CA ILE A 794 6.51 43.91 11.33
C ILE A 794 6.86 45.09 12.23
N ASP A 795 6.12 45.32 13.30
CA ASP A 795 6.31 46.49 14.17
C ASP A 795 7.17 46.16 15.40
N ALA A 796 7.20 44.89 15.83
CA ALA A 796 8.04 44.43 16.92
C ALA A 796 8.81 43.12 16.62
N PRO A 797 9.52 43.00 15.48
CA PRO A 797 10.14 41.75 15.04
C PRO A 797 11.14 41.16 16.05
N ASN A 798 11.75 42.01 16.87
CA ASN A 798 12.72 41.61 17.90
C ASN A 798 12.06 40.95 19.13
N LYS A 799 10.73 41.00 19.25
CA LYS A 799 9.92 40.34 20.29
C LYS A 799 9.26 39.05 19.80
N VAL A 800 9.47 38.66 18.53
CA VAL A 800 8.97 37.40 17.98
C VAL A 800 9.85 36.24 18.43
N ALA A 801 9.21 35.15 18.87
CA ALA A 801 9.89 33.90 19.16
C ALA A 801 10.28 33.19 17.85
N LEU A 802 11.55 32.82 17.71
CA LEU A 802 12.08 32.18 16.50
C LEU A 802 12.03 30.66 16.60
N MET A 803 11.60 29.99 15.53
CA MET A 803 11.35 28.55 15.44
C MET A 803 12.28 27.84 14.45
N GLY A 804 13.54 28.29 14.35
CA GLY A 804 14.47 27.82 13.31
C GLY A 804 15.12 26.44 13.52
N ASN A 805 14.83 25.75 14.62
CA ASN A 805 15.40 24.45 14.98
C ASN A 805 14.32 23.49 15.48
N PHE A 806 13.56 22.97 14.54
CA PHE A 806 12.48 22.01 14.78
C PHE A 806 12.87 20.60 14.32
N HIS A 807 12.07 19.62 14.70
CA HIS A 807 12.21 18.23 14.25
C HIS A 807 10.85 17.58 14.06
N VAL A 808 10.81 16.54 13.24
CA VAL A 808 9.59 15.80 12.91
C VAL A 808 9.72 14.36 13.40
N THR A 809 8.64 13.82 13.98
CA THR A 809 8.61 12.46 14.50
C THR A 809 7.33 11.76 14.06
N HIS A 810 7.43 10.56 13.48
CA HIS A 810 6.29 9.69 13.28
C HIS A 810 5.93 9.04 14.63
N ALA A 811 4.82 9.46 15.26
CA ALA A 811 4.52 9.12 16.64
C ALA A 811 3.58 7.92 16.80
N SER A 812 2.60 7.81 15.91
CA SER A 812 1.64 6.72 15.79
C SER A 812 1.07 6.68 14.37
N PRO A 813 0.38 5.60 13.95
CA PRO A 813 -0.28 5.60 12.66
C PRO A 813 -1.24 6.78 12.46
N GLN A 814 -1.87 7.30 13.52
CA GLN A 814 -2.83 8.41 13.43
C GLN A 814 -2.18 9.78 13.60
N GLU A 815 -0.90 9.87 13.97
CA GLU A 815 -0.32 11.13 14.42
C GLU A 815 1.20 11.23 14.19
N SER A 816 1.62 12.38 13.69
CA SER A 816 3.02 12.80 13.63
C SER A 816 3.21 14.09 14.43
N TRP A 817 4.44 14.35 14.87
CA TRP A 817 4.79 15.49 15.71
C TRP A 817 5.74 16.43 15.00
N VAL A 818 5.63 17.73 15.32
CA VAL A 818 6.68 18.72 15.08
C VAL A 818 7.05 19.35 16.41
N THR A 819 8.29 19.16 16.86
CA THR A 819 8.81 19.73 18.10
C THR A 819 9.72 20.90 17.81
N VAL A 820 9.60 22.00 18.56
CA VAL A 820 10.49 23.16 18.45
C VAL A 820 10.73 23.83 19.79
N GLY A 821 11.98 24.20 20.05
CA GLY A 821 12.36 25.06 21.16
C GLY A 821 12.43 26.46 20.61
N GLU A 822 11.38 27.24 20.78
CA GLU A 822 11.39 28.61 20.31
C GLU A 822 12.25 29.47 21.23
N TRP A 823 12.76 30.59 20.74
CA TRP A 823 13.61 31.47 21.53
C TRP A 823 13.57 32.91 21.03
N MET A 824 13.79 33.85 21.95
CA MET A 824 13.82 35.29 21.66
C MET A 824 15.26 35.82 21.86
N PRO A 825 16.10 35.88 20.80
CA PRO A 825 17.51 36.26 20.92
C PRO A 825 17.76 37.64 21.51
N GLN A 826 16.83 38.57 21.30
CA GLN A 826 16.95 39.95 21.74
C GLN A 826 16.15 40.24 23.02
N ASP A 827 15.59 39.20 23.64
CA ASP A 827 14.76 39.32 24.83
C ASP A 827 15.15 38.26 25.88
N GLY A 828 16.45 38.22 26.20
CA GLY A 828 16.98 37.37 27.27
C GLY A 828 17.08 35.88 26.92
N TYR A 829 17.07 35.51 25.63
CA TYR A 829 17.22 34.11 25.17
C TYR A 829 16.18 33.15 25.78
N ARG A 830 14.97 33.67 26.01
CA ARG A 830 13.85 32.95 26.61
C ARG A 830 12.89 32.41 25.55
N GLY A 831 12.15 31.34 25.87
CA GLY A 831 11.16 30.77 24.97
C GLY A 831 10.64 29.41 25.44
N ASP A 832 9.54 28.96 24.84
CA ASP A 832 8.88 27.72 25.21
C ASP A 832 9.35 26.54 24.35
N VAL A 833 9.15 25.32 24.86
CA VAL A 833 9.16 24.12 24.01
C VAL A 833 7.74 23.82 23.58
N LEU A 834 7.54 23.76 22.27
CA LEU A 834 6.27 23.52 21.64
C LEU A 834 6.27 22.15 20.95
N LEU A 835 5.11 21.50 21.01
CA LEU A 835 4.78 20.30 20.27
C LEU A 835 3.56 20.60 19.41
N ALA A 836 3.69 20.49 18.10
CA ALA A 836 2.54 20.40 17.21
C ALA A 836 2.21 18.94 16.95
N ARG A 837 0.94 18.55 17.12
CA ARG A 837 0.43 17.24 16.73
C ARG A 837 -0.32 17.37 15.42
N ILE A 838 0.17 16.68 14.40
CA ILE A 838 -0.44 16.55 13.08
C ILE A 838 -1.20 15.24 13.08
N ARG A 839 -2.53 15.32 13.13
CA ARG A 839 -3.40 14.14 13.01
C ARG A 839 -3.69 13.88 11.56
N TRP A 840 -3.58 12.62 11.18
CA TRP A 840 -3.83 12.18 9.81
C TRP A 840 -5.32 11.81 9.63
N SER A 841 -5.89 12.15 8.47
CA SER A 841 -7.24 11.72 8.07
C SER A 841 -7.28 10.24 7.71
N LYS A 842 -6.13 9.70 7.27
CA LYS A 842 -5.90 8.27 7.02
C LYS A 842 -4.71 7.79 7.85
N PRO A 843 -4.70 6.55 8.39
CA PRO A 843 -3.54 6.06 9.14
C PRO A 843 -2.28 5.93 8.26
N ASN A 844 -1.15 6.41 8.79
CA ASN A 844 0.18 6.24 8.23
C ASN A 844 0.64 4.77 8.39
N ARG A 845 0.96 4.11 7.28
CA ARG A 845 1.35 2.70 7.23
C ARG A 845 2.86 2.46 7.31
N LEU A 846 3.66 3.52 7.50
CA LEU A 846 5.09 3.40 7.72
C LEU A 846 5.38 2.76 9.10
N PRO A 847 6.50 2.04 9.27
CA PRO A 847 6.92 1.58 10.59
C PRO A 847 7.18 2.79 11.53
N LEU A 848 6.98 2.60 12.83
CA LEU A 848 7.23 3.64 13.84
C LEU A 848 8.72 3.83 14.14
N TRP A 849 9.52 2.78 13.94
CA TRP A 849 10.96 2.78 14.11
C TRP A 849 11.59 1.69 13.25
#